data_AF-A0AAQ3KAZ3-F1
#
_entry.id   AF-A0AAQ3KAZ3-F1
#
_cell.length_a   1.000
_cell.length_b   1.000
_cell.length_c   1.000
_cell.angle_alpha   90.00
_cell.angle_beta   90.00
_cell.angle_gamma   90.00
#
_symmetry.space_group_name_H-M   'P 1'
#
loop_
_entity.id
_entity.type
_entity.pdbx_description
1 polymer ?
#
loop_
_entity_poly.entity_id
_entity_poly.type
_entity_poly.pdbx_seq_one_letter_code
_entity_poly.pdbx_strand_id
1 'polypeptide(L)'
;MHTATSPLRQPLASRQTHLHILKALAESKDFASGKAFHARLLKISRFDVIQANHLIQFYCRCDRLIDARQLFDEMPERNVVSCNLLMAGYLHAGFPGHALSVFKLMDLGELSVHLNEYIFTTALASCASISALEEGQQCHACVLKFGLISHSYVRNALLHMYAKCSDMKGALGIFESGSDFDIYSFNSMINGFLDNGQLIEAKSILSRMLMEIAQWDHVSYVAVLGFCAASKDLDFGEQTHGQILRRGMEYSDFVCSAIVDMYGKCSDVQNALLVFHGLPNKNVVSWTAVMAACAQNGCFEEALKLFMQMAADGLQPNEMTYAVALNSCAGLSTLRNGDALNGHSEKTGFKAHLSVGNALINMYAKSGSIGDATKTFASMINQDIISWNSIINAYSHYGFAKEALETFHNMLEGKEVPTYVTLIGVLSACAHLGLVDEGFYYVNHFMRDLGIVPGKEHYTCMVGLLCRVGMLDEAERFMRDTCTEWDVVAWRILLSACQVSGNHGLGYKIAEHILQLDPSDVGTYISLSNMYSKARRWDGVVKIRKLMRERGIKKEPGVSWIQVGNKTHVFVSEDKEHPWMSQITKKVAELIDEIKLIGYVPNIASVLHDVEDEQKEEYLRYHSEKLAIAFALIRMPPGAVIYVMKNLRMCDDCHVAVKLISIVTNRKIVVRDANRFHCFESGLCSCDDYW
;
A
#
# COMPACT_ATOMS: atom_id res chain seq x y z
N MET A 1 -69.61 35.51 -35.43
CA MET A 1 -69.48 36.68 -34.53
C MET A 1 -68.38 36.35 -33.54
N HIS A 2 -67.12 36.70 -33.85
CA HIS A 2 -66.42 37.85 -33.26
C HIS A 2 -66.53 37.84 -31.73
N THR A 3 -65.47 37.57 -30.99
CA THR A 3 -64.36 38.52 -30.83
C THR A 3 -62.99 37.86 -30.65
N ALA A 4 -62.05 38.31 -31.46
CA ALA A 4 -60.62 38.18 -31.26
C ALA A 4 -60.19 39.01 -30.05
N THR A 5 -59.47 38.41 -29.11
CA THR A 5 -58.64 39.12 -28.14
C THR A 5 -57.17 38.88 -28.47
N SER A 6 -56.55 39.93 -29.00
CA SER A 6 -55.12 40.17 -29.18
C SER A 6 -54.24 39.51 -28.10
N PRO A 7 -53.03 39.01 -28.44
CA PRO A 7 -52.04 38.61 -27.45
C PRO A 7 -51.56 39.86 -26.71
N LEU A 8 -52.03 40.03 -25.48
CA LEU A 8 -51.50 41.01 -24.54
C LEU A 8 -50.02 40.71 -24.33
N ARG A 9 -49.18 41.65 -24.79
CA ARG A 9 -47.77 41.81 -24.42
C ARG A 9 -47.64 41.57 -22.91
N GLN A 10 -47.03 40.46 -22.51
CA GLN A 10 -46.54 40.31 -21.13
C GLN A 10 -45.58 41.48 -20.84
N PRO A 11 -45.62 42.09 -19.65
CA PRO A 11 -44.71 43.17 -19.32
C PRO A 11 -43.28 42.66 -19.51
N LEU A 12 -42.43 43.46 -20.19
CA LEU A 12 -40.99 43.23 -20.19
C LEU A 12 -40.55 43.07 -18.73
N ALA A 13 -40.24 41.84 -18.33
CA ALA A 13 -39.84 41.59 -16.96
C ALA A 13 -38.57 42.41 -16.71
N SER A 14 -38.54 43.08 -15.55
CA SER A 14 -37.40 43.93 -15.23
C SER A 14 -36.11 43.11 -15.26
N ARG A 15 -34.98 43.73 -15.59
CA ARG A 15 -33.64 43.12 -15.55
C ARG A 15 -33.43 42.30 -14.26
N GLN A 16 -33.92 42.81 -13.13
CA GLN A 16 -33.82 42.21 -11.82
C GLN A 16 -34.66 40.92 -11.68
N THR A 17 -35.82 40.87 -12.33
CA THR A 17 -36.66 39.67 -12.42
C THR A 17 -35.95 38.56 -13.21
N HIS A 18 -35.27 38.91 -14.30
CA HIS A 18 -34.48 37.93 -15.07
C HIS A 18 -33.32 37.34 -14.26
N LEU A 19 -32.60 38.17 -13.52
CA LEU A 19 -31.47 37.72 -12.67
C LEU A 19 -31.96 36.80 -11.54
N HIS A 20 -33.10 37.11 -10.91
CA HIS A 20 -33.67 36.27 -9.87
C HIS A 20 -34.07 34.88 -10.40
N ILE A 21 -34.66 34.83 -11.60
CA ILE A 21 -35.03 33.56 -12.25
C ILE A 21 -33.77 32.75 -12.61
N LEU A 22 -32.73 33.37 -13.16
CA LEU A 22 -31.48 32.66 -13.49
C LEU A 22 -30.79 32.08 -12.25
N LYS A 23 -30.79 32.82 -11.13
CA LYS A 23 -30.24 32.32 -9.87
C LYS A 23 -31.02 31.12 -9.34
N ALA A 24 -32.35 31.19 -9.36
CA ALA A 24 -33.21 30.08 -8.95
C ALA A 24 -33.02 28.83 -9.84
N LEU A 25 -32.85 29.01 -11.15
CA LEU A 25 -32.57 27.93 -12.10
C LEU A 25 -31.18 27.30 -11.88
N ALA A 26 -30.17 28.11 -11.56
CA ALA A 26 -28.83 27.62 -11.21
C ALA A 26 -28.80 26.87 -9.87
N GLU A 27 -29.74 27.14 -8.96
CA GLU A 27 -29.90 26.41 -7.70
C GLU A 27 -30.71 25.12 -7.90
N SER A 28 -31.74 25.13 -8.75
CA SER A 28 -32.58 23.95 -9.01
C SER A 28 -31.95 22.91 -9.95
N LYS A 29 -30.88 23.28 -10.69
CA LYS A 29 -30.25 22.46 -11.73
C LYS A 29 -31.22 21.95 -12.82
N ASP A 30 -32.37 22.62 -13.00
CA ASP A 30 -33.35 22.25 -14.02
C ASP A 30 -32.89 22.71 -15.41
N PHE A 31 -32.25 21.78 -16.12
CA PHE A 31 -31.71 22.02 -17.46
C PHE A 31 -32.78 22.43 -18.49
N ALA A 32 -33.96 21.80 -18.46
CA ALA A 32 -35.00 22.01 -19.47
C ALA A 32 -35.60 23.41 -19.35
N SER A 33 -35.98 23.79 -18.12
CA SER A 33 -36.53 25.12 -17.84
C SER A 33 -35.49 26.22 -18.07
N GLY A 34 -34.23 25.99 -17.69
CA GLY A 34 -33.18 26.98 -17.90
C GLY A 34 -32.77 27.16 -19.35
N LYS A 35 -32.76 26.10 -20.16
CA LYS A 35 -32.54 26.21 -21.61
C LYS A 35 -33.70 26.92 -22.31
N ALA A 36 -34.95 26.66 -21.91
CA ALA A 36 -36.11 27.38 -22.42
C ALA A 36 -36.07 28.88 -22.05
N PHE A 37 -35.63 29.19 -20.82
CA PHE A 37 -35.45 30.56 -20.38
C PHE A 37 -34.30 31.27 -21.12
N HIS A 38 -33.18 30.59 -21.35
CA HIS A 38 -32.08 31.11 -22.18
C HIS A 38 -32.55 31.43 -23.61
N ALA A 39 -33.28 30.51 -24.25
CA ALA A 39 -33.87 30.74 -25.58
C ALA A 39 -34.86 31.91 -25.60
N ARG A 40 -35.58 32.13 -24.50
CA ARG A 40 -36.49 33.26 -24.34
C ARG A 40 -35.73 34.58 -24.16
N LEU A 41 -34.63 34.59 -23.43
CA LEU A 41 -33.75 35.77 -23.30
C LEU A 41 -33.17 36.19 -24.66
N LEU A 42 -32.72 35.23 -25.49
CA LEU A 42 -32.26 35.47 -26.86
C LEU A 42 -33.30 36.19 -27.75
N LYS A 43 -34.60 35.97 -27.51
CA LYS A 43 -35.69 36.57 -28.30
C LYS A 43 -36.16 37.94 -27.81
N ILE A 44 -35.94 38.26 -26.53
CA ILE A 44 -36.57 39.43 -25.86
C ILE A 44 -35.59 40.60 -25.68
N SER A 45 -34.29 40.35 -25.56
CA SER A 45 -33.29 41.40 -25.28
C SER A 45 -31.91 41.07 -25.85
N ARG A 46 -31.07 42.10 -26.06
CA ARG A 46 -29.61 41.90 -26.19
C ARG A 46 -29.06 41.47 -24.82
N PHE A 47 -28.25 40.42 -24.78
CA PHE A 47 -27.58 39.97 -23.55
C PHE A 47 -26.70 41.07 -23.00
N ASP A 48 -26.86 41.35 -21.72
CA ASP A 48 -25.80 42.01 -20.97
C ASP A 48 -24.84 40.95 -20.39
N VAL A 49 -23.63 41.40 -20.05
CA VAL A 49 -22.56 40.54 -19.53
C VAL A 49 -22.97 39.85 -18.22
N ILE A 50 -23.87 40.44 -17.43
CA ILE A 50 -24.31 39.88 -16.14
C ILE A 50 -25.25 38.70 -16.33
N GLN A 51 -26.22 38.80 -17.25
CA GLN A 51 -27.11 37.72 -17.62
C GLN A 51 -26.35 36.56 -18.26
N ALA A 52 -25.37 36.86 -19.11
CA ALA A 52 -24.47 35.85 -19.68
C ALA A 52 -23.66 35.13 -18.60
N ASN A 53 -23.10 35.86 -17.62
CA ASN A 53 -22.36 35.27 -16.51
C ASN A 53 -23.23 34.32 -15.67
N HIS A 54 -24.48 34.67 -15.36
CA HIS A 54 -25.38 33.76 -14.65
C HIS A 54 -25.78 32.53 -15.47
N LEU A 55 -25.88 32.65 -16.79
CA LEU A 55 -26.12 31.52 -17.67
C LEU A 55 -24.90 30.58 -17.75
N ILE A 56 -23.68 31.12 -17.80
CA ILE A 56 -22.44 30.32 -17.68
C ILE A 56 -22.47 29.54 -16.36
N GLN A 57 -22.76 30.21 -15.24
CA GLN A 57 -22.87 29.57 -13.93
C GLN A 57 -23.94 28.47 -13.90
N PHE A 58 -25.10 28.70 -14.51
CA PHE A 58 -26.17 27.71 -14.65
C PHE A 58 -25.70 26.49 -15.45
N TYR A 59 -25.11 26.70 -16.63
CA TYR A 59 -24.65 25.59 -17.47
C TYR A 59 -23.54 24.78 -16.79
N CYS A 60 -22.59 25.43 -16.10
CA CYS A 60 -21.57 24.73 -15.32
C CYS A 60 -22.19 23.87 -14.20
N ARG A 61 -23.22 24.36 -13.49
CA ARG A 61 -23.89 23.59 -12.42
C ARG A 61 -24.76 22.43 -12.91
N CYS A 62 -25.16 22.45 -14.16
CA CYS A 62 -25.85 21.35 -14.83
C CYS A 62 -24.88 20.38 -15.52
N ASP A 63 -23.56 20.51 -15.30
CA ASP A 63 -22.51 19.70 -15.94
C ASP A 63 -22.50 19.81 -17.48
N ARG A 64 -22.93 20.98 -18.00
CA ARG A 64 -23.04 21.29 -19.43
C ARG A 64 -21.93 22.26 -19.87
N LEU A 65 -20.69 21.85 -19.68
CA LEU A 65 -19.51 22.70 -19.94
C LEU A 65 -19.38 23.13 -21.41
N ILE A 66 -19.84 22.30 -22.36
CA ILE A 66 -19.81 22.64 -23.79
C ILE A 66 -20.74 23.82 -24.08
N ASP A 67 -21.96 23.80 -23.54
CA ASP A 67 -22.92 24.90 -23.71
C ASP A 67 -22.42 26.16 -22.99
N ALA A 68 -21.80 26.01 -21.81
CA ALA A 68 -21.17 27.12 -21.08
C ALA A 68 -20.04 27.76 -21.89
N ARG A 69 -19.18 26.94 -22.51
CA ARG A 69 -18.07 27.38 -23.35
C ARG A 69 -18.56 28.07 -24.62
N GLN A 70 -19.53 27.49 -25.30
CA GLN A 70 -20.13 28.09 -26.49
C GLN A 70 -20.73 29.46 -26.17
N LEU A 71 -21.50 29.56 -25.08
CA LEU A 71 -22.05 30.84 -24.65
C LEU A 71 -20.95 31.86 -24.38
N PHE A 72 -19.87 31.45 -23.69
CA PHE A 72 -18.71 32.31 -23.43
C PHE A 72 -18.03 32.79 -24.73
N ASP A 73 -17.86 31.91 -25.71
CA ASP A 73 -17.25 32.24 -27.00
C ASP A 73 -18.15 33.17 -27.83
N GLU A 74 -19.48 33.08 -27.70
CA GLU A 74 -20.46 33.96 -28.37
C GLU A 74 -20.63 35.34 -27.70
N MET A 75 -20.09 35.55 -26.49
CA MET A 75 -20.21 36.83 -25.78
C MET A 75 -19.47 37.97 -26.50
N PRO A 76 -20.15 39.11 -26.78
CA PRO A 76 -19.51 40.25 -27.44
C PRO A 76 -18.55 41.01 -26.51
N GLU A 77 -18.84 41.03 -25.21
CA GLU A 77 -17.97 41.57 -24.17
C GLU A 77 -17.78 40.52 -23.08
N ARG A 78 -16.52 40.27 -22.70
CA ARG A 78 -16.14 39.34 -21.63
C ARG A 78 -15.42 40.13 -20.56
N ASN A 79 -15.69 39.81 -19.29
CA ASN A 79 -14.98 40.41 -18.17
C ASN A 79 -14.36 39.34 -17.28
N VAL A 80 -13.64 39.78 -16.25
CA VAL A 80 -12.96 38.89 -15.29
C VAL A 80 -13.91 37.86 -14.69
N VAL A 81 -15.16 38.26 -14.42
CA VAL A 81 -16.17 37.38 -13.82
C VAL A 81 -16.59 36.27 -14.80
N SER A 82 -16.76 36.60 -16.09
CA SER A 82 -17.06 35.63 -17.14
C SER A 82 -16.00 34.54 -17.20
N CYS A 83 -14.72 34.95 -17.22
CA CYS A 83 -13.59 34.03 -17.30
C CYS A 83 -13.45 33.18 -16.04
N ASN A 84 -13.57 33.79 -14.85
CA ASN A 84 -13.46 33.07 -13.58
C ASN A 84 -14.56 32.02 -13.42
N LEU A 85 -15.81 32.33 -13.79
CA LEU A 85 -16.92 31.38 -13.71
C LEU A 85 -16.71 30.17 -14.63
N LEU A 86 -16.17 30.39 -15.82
CA LEU A 86 -15.86 29.29 -16.74
C LEU A 86 -14.68 28.45 -16.23
N MET A 87 -13.60 29.09 -15.76
CA MET A 87 -12.45 28.40 -15.16
C MET A 87 -12.85 27.56 -13.94
N ALA A 88 -13.62 28.14 -13.01
CA ALA A 88 -14.13 27.43 -11.84
C ALA A 88 -15.07 26.28 -12.25
N GLY A 89 -15.89 26.48 -13.28
CA GLY A 89 -16.72 25.42 -13.86
C GLY A 89 -15.90 24.24 -14.38
N TYR A 90 -14.84 24.50 -15.14
CA TYR A 90 -13.91 23.46 -15.60
C TYR A 90 -13.21 22.76 -14.43
N LEU A 91 -12.75 23.51 -13.43
CA LEU A 91 -12.08 22.95 -12.26
C LEU A 91 -13.00 22.00 -11.49
N HIS A 92 -14.23 22.44 -11.18
CA HIS A 92 -15.21 21.62 -10.45
C HIS A 92 -15.65 20.38 -11.20
N ALA A 93 -15.66 20.42 -12.53
CA ALA A 93 -15.98 19.26 -13.35
C ALA A 93 -14.79 18.32 -13.62
N GLY A 94 -13.63 18.57 -13.00
CA GLY A 94 -12.45 17.72 -13.13
C GLY A 94 -11.62 17.96 -14.41
N PHE A 95 -11.73 19.14 -15.03
CA PHE A 95 -10.98 19.53 -16.22
C PHE A 95 -10.03 20.73 -15.99
N PRO A 96 -9.12 20.68 -15.02
CA PRO A 96 -8.23 21.80 -14.65
C PRO A 96 -7.35 22.28 -15.82
N GLY A 97 -6.94 21.40 -16.75
CA GLY A 97 -6.18 21.81 -17.94
C GLY A 97 -6.95 22.79 -18.85
N HIS A 98 -8.27 22.63 -18.95
CA HIS A 98 -9.12 23.56 -19.70
C HIS A 98 -9.23 24.91 -18.97
N ALA A 99 -9.29 24.91 -17.63
CA ALA A 99 -9.24 26.15 -16.85
C ALA A 99 -7.91 26.91 -17.09
N LEU A 100 -6.77 26.20 -17.10
CA LEU A 100 -5.47 26.81 -17.41
C LEU A 100 -5.36 27.30 -18.85
N SER A 101 -6.05 26.66 -19.81
CA SER A 101 -6.10 27.18 -21.19
C SER A 101 -6.80 28.54 -21.27
N VAL A 102 -7.90 28.72 -20.53
CA VAL A 102 -8.62 30.01 -20.45
C VAL A 102 -7.75 31.06 -19.75
N PHE A 103 -7.00 30.66 -18.72
CA PHE A 103 -6.02 31.53 -18.08
C PHE A 103 -4.93 32.02 -19.05
N LYS A 104 -4.34 31.13 -19.84
CA LYS A 104 -3.31 31.46 -20.83
C LYS A 104 -3.82 32.46 -21.90
N LEU A 105 -5.09 32.32 -22.32
CA LEU A 105 -5.72 33.30 -23.24
C LEU A 105 -5.82 34.70 -22.63
N MET A 106 -6.02 34.81 -21.31
CA MET A 106 -6.02 36.11 -20.63
C MET A 106 -4.61 36.69 -20.46
N ASP A 107 -3.63 35.85 -20.09
CA ASP A 107 -2.25 36.28 -19.86
C ASP A 107 -1.53 36.74 -21.14
N LEU A 108 -1.82 36.09 -22.27
CA LEU A 108 -1.31 36.49 -23.60
C LEU A 108 -1.96 37.76 -24.16
N GLY A 109 -2.93 38.35 -23.44
CA GLY A 109 -3.64 39.55 -23.88
C GLY A 109 -4.64 39.33 -25.02
N GLU A 110 -4.96 38.07 -25.35
CA GLU A 110 -5.98 37.73 -26.35
C GLU A 110 -7.40 38.04 -25.85
N LEU A 111 -7.58 38.06 -24.52
CA LEU A 111 -8.76 38.60 -23.85
C LEU A 111 -8.36 39.93 -23.20
N SER A 112 -9.06 41.02 -23.53
CA SER A 112 -8.82 42.37 -23.00
C SER A 112 -9.30 42.51 -21.53
N VAL A 113 -8.78 41.66 -20.64
CA VAL A 113 -9.25 41.46 -19.27
C VAL A 113 -8.06 41.50 -18.32
N HIS A 114 -8.13 42.32 -17.27
CA HIS A 114 -7.08 42.39 -16.26
C HIS A 114 -7.13 41.20 -15.31
N LEU A 115 -5.99 40.53 -15.14
CA LEU A 115 -5.83 39.46 -14.15
C LEU A 115 -5.97 40.05 -12.74
N ASN A 116 -6.75 39.37 -11.90
CA ASN A 116 -6.96 39.76 -10.51
C ASN A 116 -6.80 38.56 -9.57
N GLU A 117 -6.96 38.80 -8.27
CA GLU A 117 -6.82 37.83 -7.20
C GLU A 117 -7.60 36.50 -7.42
N TYR A 118 -8.80 36.55 -7.99
CA TYR A 118 -9.71 35.40 -8.13
C TYR A 118 -9.33 34.53 -9.32
N ILE A 119 -8.81 35.14 -10.39
CA ILE A 119 -8.28 34.41 -11.54
C ILE A 119 -7.04 33.63 -11.12
N PHE A 120 -6.13 34.26 -10.38
CA PHE A 120 -4.92 33.61 -9.90
C PHE A 120 -5.23 32.48 -8.91
N THR A 121 -6.18 32.64 -7.99
CA THR A 121 -6.53 31.53 -7.07
C THR A 121 -7.11 30.32 -7.80
N THR A 122 -7.96 30.53 -8.82
CA THR A 122 -8.51 29.44 -9.64
C THR A 122 -7.44 28.80 -10.54
N ALA A 123 -6.51 29.59 -11.09
CA ALA A 123 -5.37 29.08 -11.86
C ALA A 123 -4.43 28.25 -10.98
N LEU A 124 -4.06 28.75 -9.80
CA LEU A 124 -3.21 28.04 -8.83
C LEU A 124 -3.86 26.75 -8.34
N ALA A 125 -5.17 26.76 -8.06
CA ALA A 125 -5.91 25.55 -7.72
C ALA A 125 -5.90 24.54 -8.87
N SER A 126 -6.02 25.00 -10.12
CA SER A 126 -5.93 24.14 -11.30
C SER A 126 -4.53 23.54 -11.45
N CYS A 127 -3.46 24.33 -11.24
CA CYS A 127 -2.08 23.83 -11.21
C CYS A 127 -1.90 22.77 -10.11
N ALA A 128 -2.43 23.01 -8.91
CA ALA A 128 -2.38 22.08 -7.79
C ALA A 128 -3.06 20.74 -8.12
N SER A 129 -4.20 20.76 -8.83
CA SER A 129 -4.95 19.55 -9.20
C SER A 129 -4.23 18.65 -10.21
N ILE A 130 -3.31 19.19 -11.01
CA ILE A 130 -2.52 18.43 -12.00
C ILE A 130 -1.02 18.40 -11.69
N SER A 131 -0.63 18.86 -10.50
CA SER A 131 0.77 19.01 -10.07
C SER A 131 1.67 19.74 -11.09
N ALA A 132 1.12 20.77 -11.75
CA ALA A 132 1.83 21.59 -12.73
C ALA A 132 2.69 22.67 -12.04
N LEU A 133 3.87 22.27 -11.57
CA LEU A 133 4.77 23.13 -10.80
C LEU A 133 5.27 24.34 -11.60
N GLU A 134 5.66 24.14 -12.87
CA GLU A 134 6.20 25.22 -13.70
C GLU A 134 5.17 26.33 -13.96
N GLU A 135 3.96 25.97 -14.39
CA GLU A 135 2.86 26.92 -14.54
C GLU A 135 2.48 27.58 -13.21
N GLY A 136 2.53 26.83 -12.11
CA GLY A 136 2.33 27.35 -10.76
C GLY A 136 3.35 28.42 -10.38
N GLN A 137 4.64 28.20 -10.66
CA GLN A 137 5.73 29.15 -10.43
C GLN A 137 5.59 30.41 -11.30
N GLN A 138 5.15 30.26 -12.56
CA GLN A 138 4.84 31.40 -13.43
C GLN A 138 3.68 32.23 -12.85
N CYS A 139 2.61 31.58 -12.38
CA CYS A 139 1.51 32.25 -11.72
C CYS A 139 1.98 32.99 -10.45
N HIS A 140 2.86 32.37 -9.65
CA HIS A 140 3.45 33.01 -8.46
C HIS A 140 4.26 34.27 -8.83
N ALA A 141 5.11 34.20 -9.87
CA ALA A 141 5.85 35.37 -10.33
C ALA A 141 4.92 36.52 -10.76
N CYS A 142 3.81 36.19 -11.44
CA CYS A 142 2.79 37.18 -11.79
C CYS A 142 2.09 37.75 -10.54
N VAL A 143 1.73 36.92 -9.55
CA VAL A 143 1.15 37.38 -8.27
C VAL A 143 2.06 38.39 -7.58
N LEU A 144 3.38 38.16 -7.56
CA LEU A 144 4.36 39.10 -7.03
C LEU A 144 4.41 40.39 -7.85
N LYS A 145 4.47 40.28 -9.18
CA LYS A 145 4.50 41.43 -10.10
C LYS A 145 3.29 42.35 -9.95
N PHE A 146 2.10 41.79 -9.72
CA PHE A 146 0.85 42.54 -9.53
C PHE A 146 0.60 42.96 -8.06
N GLY A 147 1.49 42.61 -7.12
CA GLY A 147 1.33 42.96 -5.70
C GLY A 147 0.20 42.22 -4.97
N LEU A 148 -0.30 41.12 -5.55
CA LEU A 148 -1.46 40.38 -5.04
C LEU A 148 -1.11 39.46 -3.85
N ILE A 149 0.18 39.32 -3.52
CA ILE A 149 0.66 38.55 -2.36
C ILE A 149 0.18 39.11 -1.01
N SER A 150 -0.29 40.35 -0.97
CA SER A 150 -0.86 40.97 0.23
C SER A 150 -2.19 40.35 0.66
N HIS A 151 -2.91 39.68 -0.24
CA HIS A 151 -4.18 39.02 0.06
C HIS A 151 -3.95 37.63 0.67
N SER A 152 -4.52 37.39 1.87
CA SER A 152 -4.37 36.12 2.62
C SER A 152 -4.79 34.88 1.81
N TYR A 153 -5.95 34.94 1.14
CA TYR A 153 -6.45 33.81 0.36
C TYR A 153 -5.61 33.53 -0.91
N VAL A 154 -4.92 34.52 -1.47
CA VAL A 154 -3.96 34.31 -2.57
C VAL A 154 -2.71 33.63 -2.05
N ARG A 155 -2.19 34.05 -0.88
CA ARG A 155 -1.09 33.35 -0.19
C ARG A 155 -1.47 31.90 0.11
N ASN A 156 -2.65 31.64 0.63
CA ASN A 156 -3.13 30.29 0.94
C ASN A 156 -3.23 29.41 -0.33
N ALA A 157 -3.72 29.98 -1.43
CA ALA A 157 -3.76 29.28 -2.72
C ALA A 157 -2.36 28.91 -3.24
N LEU A 158 -1.37 29.80 -3.05
CA LEU A 158 0.03 29.50 -3.38
C LEU A 158 0.61 28.39 -2.48
N LEU A 159 0.41 28.48 -1.16
CA LEU A 159 0.88 27.45 -0.22
C LEU A 159 0.30 26.07 -0.58
N HIS A 160 -1.01 26.00 -0.84
CA HIS A 160 -1.67 24.78 -1.28
C HIS A 160 -1.11 24.26 -2.62
N MET A 161 -0.88 25.14 -3.59
CA MET A 161 -0.32 24.77 -4.89
C MET A 161 1.10 24.19 -4.75
N TYR A 162 2.00 24.87 -4.04
CA TYR A 162 3.35 24.40 -3.81
C TYR A 162 3.37 23.07 -3.04
N ALA A 163 2.54 22.95 -2.00
CA ALA A 163 2.42 21.70 -1.23
C ALA A 163 1.97 20.52 -2.10
N LYS A 164 0.96 20.71 -2.96
CA LYS A 164 0.47 19.66 -3.88
C LYS A 164 1.39 19.36 -5.07
N CYS A 165 2.32 20.26 -5.36
CA CYS A 165 3.39 20.03 -6.33
C CYS A 165 4.68 19.49 -5.68
N SER A 166 4.64 19.13 -4.39
CA SER A 166 5.80 18.62 -3.62
C SER A 166 7.00 19.58 -3.55
N ASP A 167 6.81 20.88 -3.80
CA ASP A 167 7.85 21.91 -3.62
C ASP A 167 7.64 22.68 -2.30
N MET A 168 7.96 22.00 -1.20
CA MET A 168 7.84 22.57 0.14
C MET A 168 8.85 23.69 0.42
N LYS A 169 9.93 23.82 -0.36
CA LYS A 169 10.86 24.94 -0.24
C LYS A 169 10.22 26.23 -0.72
N GLY A 170 9.52 26.18 -1.85
CA GLY A 170 8.73 27.31 -2.36
C GLY A 170 7.61 27.72 -1.38
N ALA A 171 6.89 26.73 -0.83
CA ALA A 171 5.85 26.98 0.18
C ALA A 171 6.43 27.64 1.45
N LEU A 172 7.55 27.12 1.97
CA LEU A 172 8.20 27.66 3.17
C LEU A 172 8.72 29.08 2.94
N GLY A 173 9.28 29.39 1.77
CA GLY A 173 9.72 30.75 1.43
C GLY A 173 8.58 31.76 1.49
N ILE A 174 7.38 31.39 1.02
CA ILE A 174 6.18 32.25 1.15
C ILE A 174 5.80 32.40 2.63
N PHE A 175 5.79 31.29 3.37
CA PHE A 175 5.38 31.25 4.78
C PHE A 175 6.35 32.01 5.72
N GLU A 176 7.63 32.12 5.37
CA GLU A 176 8.62 32.90 6.14
C GLU A 176 8.64 34.38 5.76
N SER A 177 8.26 34.71 4.52
CA SER A 177 8.29 36.09 4.01
C SER A 177 7.17 37.00 4.51
N GLY A 178 6.12 36.44 5.13
CA GLY A 178 4.95 37.18 5.59
C GLY A 178 4.73 37.14 7.10
N SER A 179 3.90 38.07 7.59
CA SER A 179 3.28 38.00 8.92
C SER A 179 1.76 37.75 8.76
N ASP A 180 1.10 37.42 9.88
CA ASP A 180 -0.37 37.29 9.98
C ASP A 180 -0.97 36.15 9.14
N PHE A 181 -0.39 34.96 9.25
CA PHE A 181 -0.96 33.74 8.66
C PHE A 181 -2.14 33.24 9.48
N ASP A 182 -3.17 32.79 8.77
CA ASP A 182 -4.37 32.22 9.39
C ASP A 182 -4.22 30.71 9.61
N ILE A 183 -5.21 30.13 10.27
CA ILE A 183 -5.24 28.70 10.58
C ILE A 183 -5.16 27.81 9.32
N TYR A 184 -5.71 28.27 8.19
CA TYR A 184 -5.62 27.58 6.90
C TYR A 184 -4.19 27.50 6.38
N SER A 185 -3.41 28.56 6.56
CA SER A 185 -1.99 28.60 6.20
C SER A 185 -1.20 27.54 6.95
N PHE A 186 -1.37 27.47 8.28
CA PHE A 186 -0.71 26.47 9.12
C PHE A 186 -1.14 25.05 8.75
N ASN A 187 -2.44 24.80 8.58
CA ASN A 187 -2.96 23.49 8.20
C ASN A 187 -2.42 23.03 6.83
N SER A 188 -2.31 23.94 5.86
CA SER A 188 -1.76 23.65 4.54
C SER A 188 -0.27 23.29 4.62
N MET A 189 0.51 24.02 5.43
CA MET A 189 1.93 23.74 5.62
C MET A 189 2.17 22.43 6.37
N ILE A 190 1.44 22.16 7.45
CA ILE A 190 1.55 20.92 8.22
C ILE A 190 1.22 19.73 7.31
N ASN A 191 0.05 19.75 6.64
CA ASN A 191 -0.33 18.66 5.74
C ASN A 191 0.64 18.52 4.56
N GLY A 192 1.13 19.64 4.00
CA GLY A 192 2.15 19.61 2.94
C GLY A 192 3.44 18.94 3.39
N PHE A 193 3.95 19.25 4.58
CA PHE A 193 5.15 18.59 5.11
C PHE A 193 4.88 17.12 5.46
N LEU A 194 3.70 16.78 5.98
CA LEU A 194 3.30 15.39 6.27
C LEU A 194 3.18 14.55 5.00
N ASP A 195 2.51 15.06 3.96
CA ASP A 195 2.34 14.40 2.66
C ASP A 195 3.71 14.09 2.01
N ASN A 196 4.74 14.91 2.29
CA ASN A 196 6.11 14.73 1.79
C ASN A 196 7.07 14.06 2.79
N GLY A 197 6.59 13.56 3.94
CA GLY A 197 7.40 12.85 4.94
C GLY A 197 8.40 13.71 5.74
N GLN A 198 8.27 15.03 5.69
CA GLN A 198 9.17 16.00 6.33
C GLN A 198 8.71 16.33 7.76
N LEU A 199 8.88 15.37 8.67
CA LEU A 199 8.34 15.44 10.03
C LEU A 199 8.96 16.55 10.90
N ILE A 200 10.23 16.90 10.67
CA ILE A 200 10.94 17.90 11.49
C ILE A 200 10.37 19.29 11.21
N GLU A 201 10.20 19.62 9.94
CA GLU A 201 9.62 20.87 9.47
C GLU A 201 8.14 20.96 9.87
N ALA A 202 7.37 19.87 9.74
CA ALA A 202 5.99 19.82 10.23
C ALA A 202 5.90 20.15 11.73
N LYS A 203 6.81 19.59 12.56
CA LYS A 203 6.88 19.88 14.00
C LYS A 203 7.18 21.35 14.29
N SER A 204 8.05 21.97 13.49
CA SER A 204 8.40 23.39 13.61
C SER A 204 7.19 24.30 13.34
N ILE A 205 6.45 24.04 12.25
CA ILE A 205 5.21 24.77 11.93
C ILE A 205 4.15 24.55 13.01
N LEU A 206 4.00 23.32 13.51
CA LEU A 206 3.04 23.00 14.57
C LEU A 206 3.38 23.71 15.88
N SER A 207 4.67 23.79 16.23
CA SER A 207 5.13 24.53 17.42
C SER A 207 4.81 26.01 17.32
N ARG A 208 4.91 26.60 16.13
CA ARG A 208 4.47 27.98 15.88
C ARG A 208 2.96 28.12 15.98
N MET A 209 2.18 27.19 15.40
CA MET A 209 0.72 27.19 15.49
C MET A 209 0.22 27.15 16.94
N LEU A 210 0.87 26.36 17.79
CA LEU A 210 0.58 26.27 19.23
C LEU A 210 0.78 27.60 19.98
N MET A 211 1.72 28.44 19.52
CA MET A 211 2.04 29.73 20.15
C MET A 211 1.22 30.88 19.58
N GLU A 212 0.94 30.86 18.27
CA GLU A 212 0.31 31.96 17.53
C GLU A 212 -1.23 31.82 17.43
N ILE A 213 -1.78 30.60 17.48
CA ILE A 213 -3.21 30.32 17.24
C ILE A 213 -3.86 29.68 18.48
N ALA A 214 -4.71 30.45 19.17
CA ALA A 214 -5.37 30.00 20.41
C ALA A 214 -6.57 29.04 20.21
N GLN A 215 -7.24 29.10 19.05
CA GLN A 215 -8.41 28.27 18.76
C GLN A 215 -8.22 27.47 17.49
N TRP A 216 -8.33 26.15 17.62
CA TRP A 216 -8.21 25.20 16.53
C TRP A 216 -9.58 24.77 16.02
N ASP A 217 -9.70 24.62 14.71
CA ASP A 217 -10.87 24.06 14.05
C ASP A 217 -10.71 22.54 13.83
N HIS A 218 -11.73 21.90 13.26
CA HIS A 218 -11.72 20.45 13.00
C HIS A 218 -10.54 20.02 12.12
N VAL A 219 -10.21 20.78 11.07
CA VAL A 219 -9.12 20.41 10.15
C VAL A 219 -7.74 20.61 10.76
N SER A 220 -7.61 21.55 11.70
CA SER A 220 -6.39 21.71 12.52
C SER A 220 -6.16 20.49 13.41
N TYR A 221 -7.19 20.04 14.14
CA TYR A 221 -7.09 18.83 14.95
C TYR A 221 -6.76 17.60 14.12
N VAL A 222 -7.35 17.47 12.92
CA VAL A 222 -7.01 16.38 11.99
C VAL A 222 -5.54 16.47 11.54
N ALA A 223 -5.01 17.66 11.23
CA ALA A 223 -3.61 17.85 10.86
C ALA A 223 -2.65 17.50 12.02
N VAL A 224 -2.98 17.90 13.26
CA VAL A 224 -2.21 17.55 14.45
C VAL A 224 -2.23 16.05 14.72
N LEU A 225 -3.40 15.41 14.65
CA LEU A 225 -3.53 13.96 14.80
C LEU A 225 -2.75 13.22 13.71
N GLY A 226 -2.81 13.71 12.46
CA GLY A 226 -2.02 13.20 11.34
C GLY A 226 -0.51 13.30 11.60
N PHE A 227 -0.05 14.41 12.21
CA PHE A 227 1.32 14.55 12.67
C PHE A 227 1.68 13.51 13.73
N CYS A 228 0.87 13.36 14.79
CA CYS A 228 1.09 12.35 15.83
C CYS A 228 1.15 10.93 15.25
N ALA A 229 0.27 10.64 14.29
CA ALA A 229 0.21 9.35 13.62
C ALA A 229 1.48 9.08 12.80
N ALA A 230 2.00 10.08 12.09
CA ALA A 230 3.19 9.97 11.26
C ALA A 230 4.49 9.92 12.10
N SER A 231 4.53 10.65 13.22
CA SER A 231 5.66 10.65 14.16
C SER A 231 5.62 9.51 15.19
N LYS A 232 4.50 8.76 15.24
CA LYS A 232 4.18 7.76 16.29
C LYS A 232 4.26 8.33 17.71
N ASP A 233 3.89 9.60 17.87
CA ASP A 233 3.86 10.30 19.16
C ASP A 233 2.50 10.09 19.85
N LEU A 234 2.38 8.96 20.56
CA LEU A 234 1.16 8.56 21.26
C LEU A 234 0.79 9.56 22.36
N ASP A 235 1.75 10.01 23.16
CA ASP A 235 1.53 10.93 24.29
C ASP A 235 0.91 12.25 23.82
N PHE A 236 1.43 12.81 22.72
CA PHE A 236 0.88 14.04 22.16
C PHE A 236 -0.48 13.82 21.46
N GLY A 237 -0.66 12.64 20.84
CA GLY A 237 -1.95 12.19 20.30
C GLY A 237 -3.04 12.12 21.37
N GLU A 238 -2.75 11.52 22.53
CA GLU A 238 -3.68 11.41 23.66
C GLU A 238 -4.05 12.78 24.25
N GLN A 239 -3.07 13.68 24.41
CA GLN A 239 -3.32 15.05 24.84
C GLN A 239 -4.25 15.78 23.87
N THR A 240 -4.00 15.63 22.56
CA THR A 240 -4.82 16.22 21.51
C THR A 240 -6.24 15.66 21.53
N HIS A 241 -6.38 14.34 21.67
CA HIS A 241 -7.69 13.67 21.83
C HIS A 241 -8.44 14.16 23.07
N GLY A 242 -7.76 14.32 24.21
CA GLY A 242 -8.35 14.89 25.42
C GLY A 242 -8.86 16.33 25.23
N GLN A 243 -8.17 17.15 24.42
CA GLN A 243 -8.66 18.49 24.07
C GLN A 243 -9.90 18.45 23.17
N ILE A 244 -9.94 17.53 22.20
CA ILE A 244 -11.09 17.33 21.31
C ILE A 244 -12.34 17.00 22.14
N LEU A 245 -12.23 16.05 23.08
CA LEU A 245 -13.32 15.67 23.99
C LEU A 245 -13.80 16.83 24.85
N ARG A 246 -12.88 17.64 25.40
CA ARG A 246 -13.23 18.81 26.21
C ARG A 246 -13.99 19.88 25.42
N ARG A 247 -13.78 19.94 24.10
CA ARG A 247 -14.41 20.93 23.21
C ARG A 247 -15.68 20.42 22.52
N GLY A 248 -16.08 19.15 22.73
CA GLY A 248 -17.28 18.60 22.10
C GLY A 248 -17.13 18.37 20.60
N MET A 249 -15.90 18.19 20.09
CA MET A 249 -15.64 18.01 18.65
C MET A 249 -15.66 16.54 18.21
N GLU A 250 -15.87 15.62 19.14
CA GLU A 250 -15.95 14.16 18.93
C GLU A 250 -17.18 13.69 18.15
N TYR A 251 -18.09 14.60 17.78
CA TYR A 251 -19.25 14.29 16.93
C TYR A 251 -18.94 14.46 15.43
N SER A 252 -17.75 14.96 15.07
CA SER A 252 -17.35 15.11 13.68
C SER A 252 -16.75 13.82 13.13
N ASP A 253 -17.43 13.21 12.14
CA ASP A 253 -16.99 11.98 11.46
C ASP A 253 -15.52 12.04 10.99
N PHE A 254 -15.08 13.21 10.53
CA PHE A 254 -13.71 13.45 10.06
C PHE A 254 -12.69 13.40 11.20
N VAL A 255 -13.00 14.03 12.34
CA VAL A 255 -12.12 14.06 13.50
C VAL A 255 -12.02 12.66 14.13
N CYS A 256 -13.14 11.95 14.25
CA CYS A 256 -13.18 10.59 14.78
C CYS A 256 -12.33 9.62 13.96
N SER A 257 -12.44 9.69 12.63
CA SER A 257 -11.62 8.85 11.74
C SER A 257 -10.13 9.14 11.90
N ALA A 258 -9.75 10.41 12.09
CA ALA A 258 -8.37 10.80 12.37
C ALA A 258 -7.86 10.32 13.74
N ILE A 259 -8.71 10.29 14.78
CA ILE A 259 -8.35 9.75 16.10
C ILE A 259 -8.07 8.24 16.00
N VAL A 260 -8.94 7.50 15.30
CA VAL A 260 -8.77 6.05 15.08
C VAL A 260 -7.50 5.77 14.28
N ASP A 261 -7.23 6.53 13.21
CA ASP A 261 -5.99 6.41 12.43
C ASP A 261 -4.75 6.71 13.26
N MET A 262 -4.80 7.74 14.12
CA MET A 262 -3.71 8.11 15.02
C MET A 262 -3.37 6.98 16.00
N TYR A 263 -4.36 6.48 16.76
CA TYR A 263 -4.13 5.36 17.68
C TYR A 263 -3.65 4.11 16.94
N GLY A 264 -4.22 3.83 15.76
CA GLY A 264 -3.79 2.73 14.89
C GLY A 264 -2.32 2.83 14.48
N LYS A 265 -1.86 3.98 13.98
CA LYS A 265 -0.46 4.18 13.57
C LYS A 265 0.52 4.25 14.74
N CYS A 266 0.05 4.63 15.92
CA CYS A 266 0.77 4.53 17.19
C CYS A 266 0.75 3.11 17.81
N SER A 267 0.19 2.12 17.10
CA SER A 267 0.10 0.72 17.53
C SER A 267 -0.74 0.48 18.80
N ASP A 268 -1.64 1.40 19.14
CA ASP A 268 -2.60 1.26 20.24
C ASP A 268 -4.00 0.92 19.69
N VAL A 269 -4.14 -0.33 19.24
CA VAL A 269 -5.39 -0.84 18.66
C VAL A 269 -6.54 -0.84 19.69
N GLN A 270 -6.23 -0.95 20.99
CA GLN A 270 -7.27 -1.00 22.02
C GLN A 270 -7.98 0.34 22.14
N ASN A 271 -7.23 1.45 22.23
CA ASN A 271 -7.83 2.78 22.24
C ASN A 271 -8.52 3.12 20.92
N ALA A 272 -7.98 2.67 19.78
CA ALA A 272 -8.65 2.82 18.48
C ALA A 272 -10.05 2.15 18.47
N LEU A 273 -10.16 0.93 19.01
CA LEU A 273 -11.44 0.22 19.16
C LEU A 273 -12.38 0.90 20.15
N LEU A 274 -11.87 1.38 21.28
CA LEU A 274 -12.68 2.10 22.29
C LEU A 274 -13.32 3.36 21.70
N VAL A 275 -12.53 4.18 21.00
CA VAL A 275 -13.02 5.37 20.30
C VAL A 275 -14.07 4.99 19.27
N PHE A 276 -13.79 3.97 18.45
CA PHE A 276 -14.71 3.50 17.43
C PHE A 276 -16.06 3.04 18.02
N HIS A 277 -16.04 2.21 19.07
CA HIS A 277 -17.26 1.74 19.72
C HIS A 277 -18.07 2.88 20.35
N GLY A 278 -17.39 3.89 20.88
CA GLY A 278 -18.00 5.10 21.44
C GLY A 278 -18.65 6.04 20.42
N LEU A 279 -18.45 5.84 19.11
CA LEU A 279 -19.03 6.71 18.09
C LEU A 279 -20.57 6.63 18.07
N PRO A 280 -21.28 7.79 18.13
CA PRO A 280 -22.74 7.83 18.12
C PRO A 280 -23.31 7.41 16.76
N ASN A 281 -22.64 7.80 15.67
CA ASN A 281 -22.97 7.40 14.30
C ASN A 281 -21.74 6.77 13.66
N LYS A 282 -21.83 5.50 13.29
CA LYS A 282 -20.77 4.79 12.56
C LYS A 282 -21.12 4.80 11.08
N ASN A 283 -20.16 5.13 10.23
CA ASN A 283 -20.32 5.15 8.77
C ASN A 283 -19.24 4.26 8.13
N VAL A 284 -19.31 4.06 6.81
CA VAL A 284 -18.37 3.19 6.09
C VAL A 284 -16.91 3.60 6.30
N VAL A 285 -16.64 4.90 6.42
CA VAL A 285 -15.28 5.43 6.63
C VAL A 285 -14.75 5.05 8.01
N SER A 286 -15.54 5.21 9.08
CA SER A 286 -15.09 4.87 10.43
C SER A 286 -14.91 3.36 10.62
N TRP A 287 -15.78 2.52 10.03
CA TRP A 287 -15.60 1.06 9.98
C TRP A 287 -14.32 0.67 9.25
N THR A 288 -14.07 1.26 8.08
CA THR A 288 -12.86 0.95 7.29
C THR A 288 -11.60 1.41 8.01
N ALA A 289 -11.62 2.56 8.68
CA ALA A 289 -10.49 3.09 9.45
C ALA A 289 -10.10 2.16 10.62
N VAL A 290 -11.06 1.71 11.43
CA VAL A 290 -10.76 0.81 12.55
C VAL A 290 -10.29 -0.57 12.06
N MET A 291 -10.87 -1.08 10.98
CA MET A 291 -10.41 -2.31 10.36
C MET A 291 -8.97 -2.18 9.83
N ALA A 292 -8.64 -1.06 9.20
CA ALA A 292 -7.29 -0.79 8.70
C ALA A 292 -6.28 -0.67 9.85
N ALA A 293 -6.65 0.01 10.94
CA ALA A 293 -5.84 0.08 12.16
C ALA A 293 -5.56 -1.31 12.74
N CYS A 294 -6.57 -2.19 12.82
CA CYS A 294 -6.39 -3.57 13.25
C CYS A 294 -5.45 -4.34 12.30
N ALA A 295 -5.67 -4.26 10.99
CA ALA A 295 -4.88 -4.99 9.99
C ALA A 295 -3.41 -4.55 9.96
N GLN A 296 -3.14 -3.24 10.04
CA GLN A 296 -1.77 -2.70 10.05
C GLN A 296 -0.96 -3.14 11.28
N ASN A 297 -1.64 -3.43 12.40
CA ASN A 297 -1.01 -3.91 13.63
C ASN A 297 -1.06 -5.44 13.80
N GLY A 298 -1.37 -6.19 12.72
CA GLY A 298 -1.37 -7.66 12.74
C GLY A 298 -2.60 -8.28 13.43
N CYS A 299 -3.58 -7.49 13.89
CA CYS A 299 -4.85 -7.95 14.47
C CYS A 299 -5.85 -8.33 13.37
N PHE A 300 -5.44 -9.17 12.42
CA PHE A 300 -6.20 -9.50 11.22
C PHE A 300 -7.55 -10.20 11.52
N GLU A 301 -7.61 -11.05 12.55
CA GLU A 301 -8.87 -11.70 12.95
C GLU A 301 -9.91 -10.68 13.40
N GLU A 302 -9.49 -9.65 14.13
CA GLU A 302 -10.38 -8.61 14.62
C GLU A 302 -10.90 -7.74 13.47
N ALA A 303 -10.04 -7.41 12.50
CA ALA A 303 -10.45 -6.72 11.28
C ALA A 303 -11.53 -7.50 10.51
N LEU A 304 -11.42 -8.84 10.42
CA LEU A 304 -12.44 -9.68 9.78
C LEU A 304 -13.74 -9.79 10.60
N LYS A 305 -13.67 -9.80 11.93
CA LYS A 305 -14.87 -9.74 12.78
C LYS A 305 -15.61 -8.42 12.57
N LEU A 306 -14.90 -7.30 12.55
CA LEU A 306 -15.46 -5.97 12.27
C LEU A 306 -16.12 -5.92 10.89
N PHE A 307 -15.52 -6.52 9.86
CA PHE A 307 -16.14 -6.64 8.54
C PHE A 307 -17.51 -7.34 8.59
N MET A 308 -17.60 -8.46 9.32
CA MET A 308 -18.86 -9.20 9.47
C MET A 308 -19.90 -8.40 10.28
N GLN A 309 -19.46 -7.68 11.32
CA GLN A 309 -20.33 -6.82 12.14
C GLN A 309 -20.88 -5.63 11.36
N MET A 310 -20.07 -5.02 10.48
CA MET A 310 -20.49 -3.90 9.64
C MET A 310 -21.74 -4.26 8.81
N ALA A 311 -21.76 -5.45 8.23
CA ALA A 311 -22.92 -5.93 7.46
C ALA A 311 -24.13 -6.22 8.36
N ALA A 312 -23.91 -6.71 9.60
CA ALA A 312 -24.97 -6.93 10.58
C ALA A 312 -25.63 -5.61 11.03
N ASP A 313 -24.86 -4.53 11.07
CA ASP A 313 -25.33 -3.16 11.36
C ASP A 313 -25.97 -2.48 10.12
N GLY A 314 -26.14 -3.21 9.02
CA GLY A 314 -26.84 -2.75 7.82
C GLY A 314 -26.03 -1.83 6.91
N LEU A 315 -24.73 -1.66 7.16
CA LEU A 315 -23.84 -0.87 6.31
C LEU A 315 -23.19 -1.75 5.24
N GLN A 316 -23.22 -1.29 4.00
CA GLN A 316 -22.59 -1.99 2.88
C GLN A 316 -21.09 -1.64 2.80
N PRO A 317 -20.21 -2.64 2.66
CA PRO A 317 -18.79 -2.42 2.39
C PRO A 317 -18.57 -1.62 1.12
N ASN A 318 -17.50 -0.82 1.08
CA ASN A 318 -16.99 -0.22 -0.16
C ASN A 318 -15.70 -0.92 -0.63
N GLU A 319 -15.12 -0.44 -1.73
CA GLU A 319 -13.90 -0.97 -2.32
C GLU A 319 -12.71 -1.00 -1.34
N MET A 320 -12.60 0.01 -0.48
CA MET A 320 -11.54 0.08 0.54
C MET A 320 -11.79 -0.90 1.68
N THR A 321 -13.05 -1.07 2.11
CA THR A 321 -13.43 -2.07 3.11
C THR A 321 -13.06 -3.48 2.65
N TYR A 322 -13.37 -3.83 1.39
CA TYR A 322 -12.97 -5.12 0.80
C TYR A 322 -11.46 -5.29 0.75
N ALA A 323 -10.73 -4.26 0.32
CA ALA A 323 -9.28 -4.33 0.24
C ALA A 323 -8.63 -4.63 1.61
N VAL A 324 -9.12 -3.99 2.68
CA VAL A 324 -8.65 -4.25 4.06
C VAL A 324 -8.99 -5.67 4.52
N ALA A 325 -10.22 -6.14 4.29
CA ALA A 325 -10.64 -7.49 4.65
C ALA A 325 -9.81 -8.57 3.92
N LEU A 326 -9.60 -8.41 2.60
CA LEU A 326 -8.79 -9.32 1.79
C LEU A 326 -7.31 -9.33 2.20
N ASN A 327 -6.73 -8.16 2.49
CA ASN A 327 -5.37 -8.07 3.03
C ASN A 327 -5.26 -8.70 4.42
N SER A 328 -6.32 -8.67 5.23
CA SER A 328 -6.37 -9.39 6.51
C SER A 328 -6.41 -10.90 6.31
N CYS A 329 -7.17 -11.39 5.32
CA CYS A 329 -7.10 -12.80 4.90
C CYS A 329 -5.69 -13.20 4.42
N ALA A 330 -5.02 -12.32 3.68
CA ALA A 330 -3.64 -12.50 3.22
C ALA A 330 -2.67 -12.62 4.41
N GLY A 331 -2.83 -11.78 5.43
CA GLY A 331 -2.04 -11.81 6.68
C GLY A 331 -2.22 -13.12 7.45
N LEU A 332 -3.45 -13.64 7.52
CA LEU A 332 -3.76 -14.92 8.16
C LEU A 332 -3.48 -16.14 7.26
N SER A 333 -3.18 -15.93 5.98
CA SER A 333 -3.06 -17.00 4.98
C SER A 333 -4.33 -17.88 4.88
N THR A 334 -5.51 -17.25 4.95
CA THR A 334 -6.82 -17.94 5.03
C THR A 334 -7.54 -17.97 3.68
N LEU A 335 -7.15 -18.92 2.82
CA LEU A 335 -7.66 -19.03 1.45
C LEU A 335 -9.20 -19.07 1.38
N ARG A 336 -9.85 -19.84 2.26
CA ARG A 336 -11.32 -19.99 2.27
C ARG A 336 -12.07 -18.69 2.55
N ASN A 337 -11.57 -17.89 3.50
CA ASN A 337 -12.17 -16.60 3.82
C ASN A 337 -11.97 -15.63 2.66
N GLY A 338 -10.80 -15.68 2.02
CA GLY A 338 -10.50 -14.95 0.80
C GLY A 338 -11.44 -15.30 -0.37
N ASP A 339 -11.71 -16.59 -0.60
CA ASP A 339 -12.66 -17.04 -1.64
C ASP A 339 -14.09 -16.55 -1.36
N ALA A 340 -14.52 -16.61 -0.09
CA ALA A 340 -15.83 -16.09 0.31
C ALA A 340 -15.94 -14.57 0.06
N LEU A 341 -14.90 -13.81 0.38
CA LEU A 341 -14.82 -12.36 0.12
C LEU A 341 -14.76 -12.06 -1.38
N ASN A 342 -14.02 -12.83 -2.18
CA ASN A 342 -14.01 -12.71 -3.64
C ASN A 342 -15.43 -12.86 -4.21
N GLY A 343 -16.12 -13.94 -3.84
CA GLY A 343 -17.50 -14.17 -4.26
C GLY A 343 -18.49 -13.09 -3.78
N HIS A 344 -18.28 -12.54 -2.58
CA HIS A 344 -19.11 -11.42 -2.08
C HIS A 344 -18.85 -10.12 -2.84
N SER A 345 -17.57 -9.79 -3.11
CA SER A 345 -17.16 -8.63 -3.91
C SER A 345 -17.67 -8.70 -5.36
N GLU A 346 -17.77 -9.90 -5.92
CA GLU A 346 -18.34 -10.14 -7.25
C GLU A 346 -19.85 -9.89 -7.26
N LYS A 347 -20.58 -10.45 -6.29
CA LYS A 347 -22.03 -10.25 -6.16
C LYS A 347 -22.44 -8.80 -5.93
N THR A 348 -21.58 -8.04 -5.25
CA THR A 348 -21.82 -6.62 -4.93
C THR A 348 -21.26 -5.66 -6.00
N GLY A 349 -20.58 -6.18 -7.03
CA GLY A 349 -20.03 -5.38 -8.13
C GLY A 349 -18.68 -4.71 -7.84
N PHE A 350 -18.12 -4.87 -6.63
CA PHE A 350 -16.86 -4.23 -6.25
C PHE A 350 -15.61 -4.90 -6.84
N LYS A 351 -15.71 -6.13 -7.34
CA LYS A 351 -14.57 -6.88 -7.92
C LYS A 351 -13.89 -6.15 -9.09
N ALA A 352 -14.61 -5.28 -9.80
CA ALA A 352 -14.06 -4.50 -10.92
C ALA A 352 -13.15 -3.34 -10.48
N HIS A 353 -13.16 -2.97 -9.20
CA HIS A 353 -12.30 -1.89 -8.69
C HIS A 353 -10.85 -2.38 -8.53
N LEU A 354 -9.89 -1.56 -8.98
CA LEU A 354 -8.45 -1.85 -8.92
C LEU A 354 -7.98 -2.21 -7.50
N SER A 355 -8.44 -1.48 -6.47
CA SER A 355 -8.08 -1.73 -5.07
C SER A 355 -8.48 -3.14 -4.59
N VAL A 356 -9.64 -3.63 -5.03
CA VAL A 356 -10.13 -4.98 -4.70
C VAL A 356 -9.36 -6.03 -5.49
N GLY A 357 -9.12 -5.80 -6.79
CA GLY A 357 -8.31 -6.69 -7.63
C GLY A 357 -6.89 -6.87 -7.08
N ASN A 358 -6.22 -5.78 -6.71
CA ASN A 358 -4.89 -5.79 -6.08
C ASN A 358 -4.88 -6.54 -4.76
N ALA A 359 -5.89 -6.31 -3.90
CA ALA A 359 -6.00 -7.03 -2.64
C ALA A 359 -6.28 -8.53 -2.84
N LEU A 360 -7.04 -8.92 -3.86
CA LEU A 360 -7.26 -10.33 -4.24
C LEU A 360 -5.97 -11.01 -4.71
N ILE A 361 -5.18 -10.34 -5.58
CA ILE A 361 -3.87 -10.87 -6.02
C ILE A 361 -2.99 -11.14 -4.79
N ASN A 362 -2.84 -10.14 -3.90
CA ASN A 362 -2.05 -10.28 -2.68
C ASN A 362 -2.59 -11.38 -1.75
N MET A 363 -3.91 -11.48 -1.58
CA MET A 363 -4.57 -12.51 -0.76
C MET A 363 -4.28 -13.91 -1.29
N TYR A 364 -4.51 -14.15 -2.57
CA TYR A 364 -4.26 -15.45 -3.20
C TYR A 364 -2.77 -15.81 -3.16
N ALA A 365 -1.89 -14.84 -3.47
CA ALA A 365 -0.44 -15.04 -3.41
C ALA A 365 0.05 -15.38 -1.99
N LYS A 366 -0.41 -14.69 -0.95
CA LYS A 366 0.01 -15.01 0.44
C LYS A 366 -0.67 -16.23 1.05
N SER A 367 -1.76 -16.70 0.47
CA SER A 367 -2.52 -17.87 0.94
C SER A 367 -2.18 -19.18 0.21
N GLY A 368 -1.17 -19.18 -0.67
CA GLY A 368 -0.69 -20.40 -1.34
C GLY A 368 -1.23 -20.65 -2.76
N SER A 369 -2.15 -19.81 -3.26
CA SER A 369 -2.77 -20.01 -4.59
C SER A 369 -2.29 -18.99 -5.62
N ILE A 370 -1.05 -19.14 -6.08
CA ILE A 370 -0.50 -18.33 -7.18
C ILE A 370 -1.30 -18.45 -8.49
N GLY A 371 -1.93 -19.61 -8.73
CA GLY A 371 -2.78 -19.81 -9.90
C GLY A 371 -4.01 -18.90 -9.90
N ASP A 372 -4.67 -18.74 -8.76
CA ASP A 372 -5.83 -17.85 -8.65
C ASP A 372 -5.42 -16.37 -8.59
N ALA A 373 -4.23 -16.06 -8.06
CA ALA A 373 -3.63 -14.72 -8.18
C ALA A 373 -3.39 -14.35 -9.66
N THR A 374 -2.82 -15.27 -10.44
CA THR A 374 -2.58 -15.10 -11.89
C THR A 374 -3.89 -14.90 -12.65
N LYS A 375 -4.90 -15.73 -12.38
CA LYS A 375 -6.24 -15.58 -13.00
C LYS A 375 -6.88 -14.24 -12.65
N THR A 376 -6.76 -13.81 -11.39
CA THR A 376 -7.30 -12.52 -10.94
C THR A 376 -6.64 -11.40 -11.73
N PHE A 377 -5.31 -11.35 -11.80
CA PHE A 377 -4.54 -10.37 -12.56
C PHE A 377 -4.96 -10.34 -14.05
N ALA A 378 -5.04 -11.51 -14.69
CA ALA A 378 -5.44 -11.62 -16.10
C ALA A 378 -6.91 -11.22 -16.35
N SER A 379 -7.77 -11.31 -15.34
CA SER A 379 -9.20 -10.93 -15.45
C SER A 379 -9.46 -9.44 -15.21
N MET A 380 -8.48 -8.68 -14.72
CA MET A 380 -8.64 -7.24 -14.48
C MET A 380 -8.73 -6.49 -15.81
N ILE A 381 -9.67 -5.53 -15.90
CA ILE A 381 -9.87 -4.72 -17.12
C ILE A 381 -8.70 -3.76 -17.33
N ASN A 382 -8.23 -3.16 -16.24
CA ASN A 382 -7.04 -2.31 -16.21
C ASN A 382 -6.10 -2.86 -15.13
N GLN A 383 -4.80 -2.85 -15.39
CA GLN A 383 -3.76 -3.19 -14.43
C GLN A 383 -2.96 -1.92 -14.14
N ASP A 384 -2.91 -1.53 -12.87
CA ASP A 384 -2.05 -0.44 -12.42
C ASP A 384 -0.68 -0.98 -11.99
N ILE A 385 0.24 -0.09 -11.66
CA ILE A 385 1.58 -0.46 -11.20
C ILE A 385 1.57 -1.37 -9.96
N ILE A 386 0.55 -1.24 -9.10
CA ILE A 386 0.40 -2.07 -7.91
C ILE A 386 0.01 -3.50 -8.32
N SER A 387 -0.84 -3.66 -9.34
CA SER A 387 -1.23 -4.95 -9.93
C SER A 387 0.00 -5.69 -10.43
N TRP A 388 0.80 -5.02 -11.28
CA TRP A 388 2.03 -5.56 -11.86
C TRP A 388 3.07 -5.94 -10.79
N ASN A 389 3.31 -5.04 -9.83
CA ASN A 389 4.26 -5.29 -8.76
C ASN A 389 3.82 -6.46 -7.88
N SER A 390 2.52 -6.59 -7.61
CA SER A 390 1.99 -7.67 -6.79
C SER A 390 2.22 -9.03 -7.43
N ILE A 391 1.95 -9.17 -8.74
CA ILE A 391 2.11 -10.45 -9.44
C ILE A 391 3.59 -10.81 -9.70
N ILE A 392 4.46 -9.84 -10.04
CA ILE A 392 5.90 -10.07 -10.23
C ILE A 392 6.55 -10.56 -8.93
N ASN A 393 6.24 -9.90 -7.80
CA ASN A 393 6.73 -10.33 -6.49
C ASN A 393 6.15 -11.69 -6.11
N ALA A 394 4.87 -11.95 -6.39
CA ALA A 394 4.26 -13.25 -6.14
C ALA A 394 4.98 -14.37 -6.90
N TYR A 395 5.25 -14.22 -8.20
CA TYR A 395 6.02 -15.22 -8.96
C TYR A 395 7.42 -15.46 -8.38
N SER A 396 8.13 -14.39 -8.01
CA SER A 396 9.46 -14.47 -7.40
C SER A 396 9.43 -15.27 -6.09
N HIS A 397 8.44 -15.02 -5.22
CA HIS A 397 8.28 -15.76 -3.96
C HIS A 397 7.86 -17.22 -4.12
N TYR A 398 7.37 -17.63 -5.28
CA TYR A 398 7.00 -19.03 -5.56
C TYR A 398 8.09 -19.80 -6.32
N GLY A 399 9.21 -19.15 -6.66
CA GLY A 399 10.28 -19.73 -7.49
C GLY A 399 10.00 -19.67 -8.99
N PHE A 400 8.91 -19.04 -9.42
CA PHE A 400 8.54 -18.85 -10.83
C PHE A 400 9.25 -17.64 -11.43
N ALA A 401 10.57 -17.67 -11.38
CA ALA A 401 11.40 -16.51 -11.72
C ALA A 401 11.34 -16.15 -13.22
N LYS A 402 11.10 -17.13 -14.10
CA LYS A 402 10.93 -16.88 -15.54
C LYS A 402 9.64 -16.11 -15.79
N GLU A 403 8.55 -16.56 -15.18
CA GLU A 403 7.24 -15.94 -15.25
C GLU A 403 7.27 -14.52 -14.66
N ALA A 404 8.05 -14.29 -13.60
CA ALA A 404 8.28 -12.95 -13.06
C ALA A 404 8.94 -12.00 -14.08
N LEU A 405 9.98 -12.46 -14.77
CA LEU A 405 10.68 -11.65 -15.79
C LEU A 405 9.84 -11.46 -17.06
N GLU A 406 9.11 -12.48 -17.50
CA GLU A 406 8.16 -12.35 -18.61
C GLU A 406 7.06 -11.33 -18.29
N THR A 407 6.53 -11.37 -17.07
CA THR A 407 5.52 -10.40 -16.60
C THR A 407 6.09 -8.99 -16.53
N PHE A 408 7.35 -8.83 -16.13
CA PHE A 408 8.05 -7.54 -16.17
C PHE A 408 8.23 -7.02 -17.60
N HIS A 409 8.61 -7.88 -18.56
CA HIS A 409 8.67 -7.46 -19.97
C HIS A 409 7.30 -7.03 -20.51
N ASN A 410 6.23 -7.75 -20.18
CA ASN A 410 4.87 -7.37 -20.55
C ASN A 410 4.46 -6.01 -19.96
N MET A 411 4.89 -5.71 -18.72
CA MET A 411 4.68 -4.38 -18.11
C MET A 411 5.35 -3.27 -18.94
N LEU A 412 6.60 -3.49 -19.38
CA LEU A 412 7.34 -2.54 -20.22
C LEU A 412 6.69 -2.35 -21.60
N GLU A 413 6.24 -3.43 -22.23
CA GLU A 413 5.50 -3.38 -23.50
C GLU A 413 4.18 -2.61 -23.36
N GLY A 414 3.52 -2.75 -22.20
CA GLY A 414 2.35 -1.95 -21.80
C GLY A 414 2.63 -0.47 -21.56
N LYS A 415 3.90 -0.02 -21.65
CA LYS A 415 4.36 1.35 -21.37
C LYS A 415 4.12 1.81 -19.93
N GLU A 416 3.98 0.88 -19.00
CA GLU A 416 3.97 1.16 -17.57
C GLU A 416 5.40 1.39 -17.08
N VAL A 417 5.62 2.45 -16.30
CA VAL A 417 6.96 2.83 -15.84
C VAL A 417 7.29 2.04 -14.57
N PRO A 418 8.37 1.23 -14.53
CA PRO A 418 8.76 0.51 -13.32
C PRO A 418 9.03 1.44 -12.14
N THR A 419 8.74 0.96 -10.94
CA THR A 419 9.02 1.66 -9.67
C THR A 419 10.12 0.97 -8.88
N TYR A 420 10.56 1.62 -7.80
CA TYR A 420 11.45 1.05 -6.79
C TYR A 420 11.03 -0.38 -6.37
N VAL A 421 9.75 -0.62 -6.16
CA VAL A 421 9.24 -1.95 -5.72
C VAL A 421 9.26 -2.98 -6.85
N THR A 422 9.05 -2.56 -8.11
CA THR A 422 9.10 -3.46 -9.28
C THR A 422 10.46 -4.14 -9.37
N LEU A 423 11.52 -3.36 -9.20
CA LEU A 423 12.90 -3.80 -9.41
C LEU A 423 13.42 -4.69 -8.29
N ILE A 424 12.87 -4.61 -7.08
CA ILE A 424 13.11 -5.62 -6.03
C ILE A 424 12.65 -7.00 -6.51
N GLY A 425 11.44 -7.09 -7.07
CA GLY A 425 10.90 -8.34 -7.61
C GLY A 425 11.73 -8.89 -8.76
N VAL A 426 12.12 -8.02 -9.71
CA VAL A 426 12.99 -8.40 -10.85
C VAL A 426 14.35 -8.90 -10.39
N LEU A 427 15.01 -8.20 -9.45
CA LEU A 427 16.31 -8.63 -8.92
C LEU A 427 16.20 -9.92 -8.11
N SER A 428 15.10 -10.11 -7.39
CA SER A 428 14.80 -11.38 -6.73
C SER A 428 14.72 -12.51 -7.77
N ALA A 429 13.96 -12.31 -8.85
CA ALA A 429 13.87 -13.28 -9.96
C ALA A 429 15.24 -13.55 -10.60
N CYS A 430 16.07 -12.53 -10.81
CA CYS A 430 17.46 -12.70 -11.26
C CYS A 430 18.26 -13.58 -10.28
N ALA A 431 18.14 -13.34 -8.97
CA ALA A 431 18.75 -14.15 -7.92
C ALA A 431 18.27 -15.61 -7.92
N HIS A 432 17.05 -15.89 -8.37
CA HIS A 432 16.52 -17.25 -8.51
C HIS A 432 17.00 -17.95 -9.78
N LEU A 433 17.35 -17.20 -10.83
CA LEU A 433 17.87 -17.75 -12.09
C LEU A 433 19.40 -17.71 -12.19
N GLY A 434 20.08 -17.09 -11.22
CA GLY A 434 21.53 -16.90 -11.26
C GLY A 434 22.00 -15.90 -12.33
N LEU A 435 21.14 -14.95 -12.72
CA LEU A 435 21.40 -13.96 -13.76
C LEU A 435 22.20 -12.77 -13.22
N VAL A 436 23.51 -12.99 -13.00
CA VAL A 436 24.42 -12.00 -12.37
C VAL A 436 24.55 -10.74 -13.22
N ASP A 437 24.78 -10.90 -14.52
CA ASP A 437 25.02 -9.79 -15.44
C ASP A 437 23.78 -8.89 -15.58
N GLU A 438 22.60 -9.49 -15.71
CA GLU A 438 21.32 -8.79 -15.76
C GLU A 438 21.02 -8.08 -14.44
N GLY A 439 21.31 -8.71 -13.30
CA GLY A 439 21.17 -8.08 -11.98
C GLY A 439 21.97 -6.78 -11.87
N PHE A 440 23.25 -6.80 -12.28
CA PHE A 440 24.09 -5.61 -12.30
C PHE A 440 23.68 -4.59 -13.36
N TYR A 441 23.16 -5.03 -14.51
CA TYR A 441 22.59 -4.14 -15.52
C TYR A 441 21.42 -3.34 -14.94
N TYR A 442 20.47 -4.01 -14.27
CA TYR A 442 19.31 -3.35 -13.69
C TYR A 442 19.71 -2.31 -12.63
N VAL A 443 20.59 -2.67 -11.70
CA VAL A 443 21.00 -1.78 -10.60
C VAL A 443 21.83 -0.59 -11.09
N ASN A 444 22.80 -0.82 -11.99
CA ASN A 444 23.77 0.22 -12.36
C ASN A 444 23.32 1.10 -13.54
N HIS A 445 22.45 0.60 -14.42
CA HIS A 445 22.08 1.27 -15.67
C HIS A 445 20.58 1.57 -15.68
N PHE A 446 19.73 0.53 -15.65
CA PHE A 446 18.28 0.69 -15.84
C PHE A 446 17.63 1.57 -14.76
N MET A 447 17.98 1.35 -13.49
CA MET A 447 17.49 2.19 -12.37
C MET A 447 17.88 3.65 -12.54
N ARG A 448 19.12 3.92 -12.94
CA ARG A 448 19.62 5.28 -13.16
C ARG A 448 18.89 5.97 -14.30
N ASP A 449 18.61 5.26 -15.39
CA ASP A 449 17.90 5.79 -16.55
C ASP A 449 16.44 6.15 -16.21
N LEU A 450 15.85 5.48 -15.22
CA LEU A 450 14.54 5.80 -14.66
C LEU A 450 14.58 6.85 -13.53
N GLY A 451 15.76 7.34 -13.15
CA GLY A 451 15.92 8.25 -12.01
C GLY A 451 15.65 7.61 -10.64
N ILE A 452 15.68 6.27 -10.55
CA ILE A 452 15.48 5.51 -9.32
C ILE A 452 16.84 5.28 -8.65
N VAL A 453 16.99 5.76 -7.41
CA VAL A 453 18.20 5.49 -6.62
C VAL A 453 18.08 4.11 -5.98
N PRO A 454 19.03 3.18 -6.20
CA PRO A 454 18.99 1.88 -5.54
C PRO A 454 19.17 2.03 -4.02
N GLY A 455 18.28 1.40 -3.26
CA GLY A 455 18.37 1.34 -1.81
C GLY A 455 18.74 -0.06 -1.30
N LYS A 456 18.74 -0.20 0.03
CA LYS A 456 19.21 -1.42 0.72
C LYS A 456 18.51 -2.70 0.27
N GLU A 457 17.22 -2.64 -0.07
CA GLU A 457 16.43 -3.81 -0.50
C GLU A 457 16.92 -4.36 -1.84
N HIS A 458 17.31 -3.47 -2.77
CA HIS A 458 17.89 -3.84 -4.06
C HIS A 458 19.25 -4.50 -3.88
N TYR A 459 20.12 -3.88 -3.08
CA TYR A 459 21.44 -4.41 -2.81
C TYR A 459 21.40 -5.73 -2.04
N THR A 460 20.42 -5.92 -1.14
CA THR A 460 20.19 -7.20 -0.46
C THR A 460 19.83 -8.31 -1.47
N CYS A 461 19.04 -7.99 -2.51
CA CYS A 461 18.76 -8.94 -3.59
C CYS A 461 20.03 -9.28 -4.38
N MET A 462 20.91 -8.31 -4.65
CA MET A 462 22.21 -8.53 -5.30
C MET A 462 23.15 -9.41 -4.46
N VAL A 463 23.21 -9.20 -3.15
CA VAL A 463 23.96 -10.08 -2.24
C VAL A 463 23.39 -11.50 -2.30
N GLY A 464 22.06 -11.65 -2.27
CA GLY A 464 21.39 -12.93 -2.43
C GLY A 464 21.72 -13.62 -3.76
N LEU A 465 21.75 -12.88 -4.87
CA LEU A 465 22.14 -13.36 -6.20
C LEU A 465 23.57 -13.90 -6.20
N LEU A 466 24.55 -13.11 -5.76
CA LEU A 466 25.96 -13.52 -5.70
C LEU A 466 26.15 -14.74 -4.77
N CYS A 467 25.47 -14.75 -3.63
CA CYS A 467 25.50 -15.85 -2.67
C CYS A 467 25.01 -17.17 -3.27
N ARG A 468 23.91 -17.16 -4.02
CA ARG A 468 23.32 -18.36 -4.61
C ARG A 468 24.15 -18.92 -5.78
N VAL A 469 24.83 -18.05 -6.52
CA VAL A 469 25.79 -18.47 -7.56
C VAL A 469 27.10 -19.00 -6.94
N GLY A 470 27.34 -18.74 -5.66
CA GLY A 470 28.51 -19.20 -4.92
C GLY A 470 29.68 -18.20 -4.90
N MET A 471 29.46 -16.97 -5.37
CA MET A 471 30.46 -15.90 -5.47
C MET A 471 30.59 -15.14 -4.13
N LEU A 472 30.93 -15.86 -3.06
CA LEU A 472 30.88 -15.34 -1.68
C LEU A 472 31.87 -14.21 -1.41
N ASP A 473 33.08 -14.29 -1.96
CA ASP A 473 34.10 -13.24 -1.79
C ASP A 473 33.71 -11.97 -2.55
N GLU A 474 32.97 -12.09 -3.65
CA GLU A 474 32.39 -10.95 -4.36
C GLU A 474 31.21 -10.36 -3.61
N ALA A 475 30.36 -11.18 -3.01
CA ALA A 475 29.29 -10.70 -2.15
C ALA A 475 29.83 -9.92 -0.94
N GLU A 476 30.90 -10.42 -0.28
CA GLU A 476 31.56 -9.69 0.82
C GLU A 476 32.15 -8.35 0.32
N ARG A 477 32.88 -8.36 -0.80
CA ARG A 477 33.44 -7.13 -1.39
C ARG A 477 32.35 -6.13 -1.74
N PHE A 478 31.29 -6.58 -2.41
CA PHE A 478 30.14 -5.76 -2.76
C PHE A 478 29.52 -5.08 -1.53
N MET A 479 29.34 -5.83 -0.43
CA MET A 479 28.83 -5.25 0.82
C MET A 479 29.78 -4.22 1.43
N ARG A 480 31.09 -4.44 1.35
CA ARG A 480 32.09 -3.50 1.89
C ARG A 480 32.26 -2.24 1.04
N ASP A 481 32.16 -2.37 -0.27
CA ASP A 481 32.38 -1.28 -1.22
C ASP A 481 31.13 -0.39 -1.38
N THR A 482 29.94 -0.96 -1.16
CA THR A 482 28.68 -0.21 -1.22
C THR A 482 28.49 0.63 0.04
N CYS A 483 28.46 1.96 -0.12
CA CYS A 483 28.22 2.90 0.98
C CYS A 483 26.73 2.92 1.40
N THR A 484 26.28 1.84 2.04
CA THR A 484 24.93 1.67 2.60
C THR A 484 25.02 1.15 4.02
N GLU A 485 24.10 1.57 4.88
CA GLU A 485 23.92 0.97 6.20
C GLU A 485 23.25 -0.41 6.05
N TRP A 486 24.07 -1.45 6.06
CA TRP A 486 23.61 -2.83 5.98
C TRP A 486 22.94 -3.26 7.27
N ASP A 487 21.78 -3.90 7.14
CA ASP A 487 21.10 -4.52 8.27
C ASP A 487 21.61 -5.96 8.53
N VAL A 488 21.17 -6.51 9.66
CA VAL A 488 21.48 -7.89 10.06
C VAL A 488 21.00 -8.90 9.01
N VAL A 489 19.93 -8.60 8.27
CA VAL A 489 19.31 -9.52 7.31
C VAL A 489 20.25 -9.77 6.13
N ALA A 490 20.83 -8.73 5.56
CA ALA A 490 21.77 -8.87 4.44
C ALA A 490 23.01 -9.70 4.81
N TRP A 491 23.61 -9.42 5.98
CA TRP A 491 24.74 -10.22 6.47
C TRP A 491 24.34 -11.67 6.77
N ARG A 492 23.11 -11.90 7.25
CA ARG A 492 22.59 -13.25 7.53
C ARG A 492 22.37 -14.06 6.24
N ILE A 493 22.06 -13.42 5.12
CA ILE A 493 22.01 -14.09 3.80
C ILE A 493 23.39 -14.63 3.44
N LEU A 494 24.43 -13.80 3.55
CA LEU A 494 25.81 -14.23 3.26
C LEU A 494 26.30 -15.29 4.25
N LEU A 495 25.98 -15.17 5.54
CA LEU A 495 26.28 -16.19 6.56
C LEU A 495 25.63 -17.54 6.23
N SER A 496 24.35 -17.52 5.85
CA SER A 496 23.63 -18.73 5.44
C SER A 496 24.27 -19.37 4.21
N ALA A 497 24.70 -18.57 3.23
CA ALA A 497 25.40 -19.07 2.04
C ALA A 497 26.77 -19.68 2.39
N CYS A 498 27.51 -19.09 3.34
CA CYS A 498 28.75 -19.66 3.87
C CYS A 498 28.52 -21.02 4.57
N GLN A 499 27.40 -21.17 5.27
CA GLN A 499 27.03 -22.44 5.93
C GLN A 499 26.68 -23.55 4.91
N VAL A 500 26.05 -23.19 3.80
CA VAL A 500 25.66 -24.13 2.73
C VAL A 500 26.88 -24.54 1.90
N SER A 501 27.69 -23.57 1.46
CA SER A 501 28.91 -23.79 0.67
C SER A 501 30.07 -24.42 1.47
N GLY A 502 29.99 -24.44 2.79
CA GLY A 502 31.05 -24.94 3.66
C GLY A 502 32.22 -23.98 3.87
N ASN A 503 32.12 -22.72 3.46
CA ASN A 503 33.14 -21.70 3.71
C ASN A 503 33.10 -21.22 5.18
N HIS A 504 33.57 -22.08 6.08
CA HIS A 504 33.47 -21.80 7.52
C HIS A 504 34.31 -20.60 7.96
N GLY A 505 35.45 -20.36 7.31
CA GLY A 505 36.35 -19.25 7.65
C GLY A 505 35.69 -17.88 7.47
N LEU A 506 35.06 -17.65 6.32
CA LEU A 506 34.30 -16.42 6.07
C LEU A 506 33.06 -16.33 6.97
N GLY A 507 32.33 -17.44 7.13
CA GLY A 507 31.12 -17.45 7.96
C GLY A 507 31.39 -17.11 9.44
N TYR A 508 32.52 -17.54 10.03
CA TYR A 508 32.87 -17.14 11.40
C TYR A 508 33.09 -15.63 11.53
N LYS A 509 33.77 -15.00 10.56
CA LYS A 509 34.02 -13.56 10.56
C LYS A 509 32.72 -12.76 10.45
N ILE A 510 31.83 -13.18 9.54
CA ILE A 510 30.53 -12.52 9.33
C ILE A 510 29.67 -12.65 10.58
N ALA A 511 29.62 -13.84 11.19
CA ALA A 511 28.83 -14.05 12.38
C ALA A 511 29.32 -13.22 13.58
N GLU A 512 30.63 -13.07 13.76
CA GLU A 512 31.19 -12.15 14.77
C GLU A 512 30.79 -10.69 14.48
N HIS A 513 30.80 -10.27 13.21
CA HIS A 513 30.36 -8.94 12.82
C HIS A 513 28.87 -8.71 13.11
N ILE A 514 27.99 -9.67 12.78
CA ILE A 514 26.55 -9.58 13.09
C ILE A 514 26.34 -9.46 14.60
N LEU A 515 27.03 -10.26 15.42
CA LEU A 515 26.87 -10.21 16.88
C LEU A 515 27.44 -8.94 17.53
N GLN A 516 28.27 -8.17 16.82
CA GLN A 516 28.68 -6.83 17.22
C GLN A 516 27.59 -5.79 16.89
N LEU A 517 26.91 -5.95 15.76
CA LEU A 517 25.79 -5.09 15.34
C LEU A 517 24.53 -5.35 16.18
N ASP A 518 24.15 -6.62 16.33
CA ASP A 518 23.02 -7.07 17.11
C ASP A 518 23.42 -8.28 17.99
N PRO A 519 23.76 -8.03 19.27
CA PRO A 519 24.06 -9.06 20.24
C PRO A 519 22.92 -10.06 20.52
N SER A 520 21.70 -9.76 20.09
CA SER A 520 20.48 -10.53 20.36
C SER A 520 20.01 -11.39 19.19
N ASP A 521 20.67 -11.34 18.02
CA ASP A 521 20.25 -12.10 16.84
C ASP A 521 20.37 -13.63 17.06
N VAL A 522 19.22 -14.26 17.27
CA VAL A 522 19.09 -15.72 17.50
C VAL A 522 19.63 -16.52 16.31
N GLY A 523 19.39 -16.04 15.09
CA GLY A 523 19.74 -16.74 13.84
C GLY A 523 21.25 -16.95 13.69
N THR A 524 22.05 -15.96 14.07
CA THR A 524 23.51 -16.02 14.00
C THR A 524 24.09 -17.00 15.00
N TYR A 525 23.56 -17.05 16.23
CA TYR A 525 23.98 -18.05 17.21
C TYR A 525 23.70 -19.47 16.76
N ILE A 526 22.51 -19.71 16.21
CA ILE A 526 22.15 -21.02 15.67
C ILE A 526 23.06 -21.39 14.51
N SER A 527 23.32 -20.45 13.59
CA SER A 527 24.21 -20.67 12.43
C SER A 527 25.64 -20.99 12.86
N LEU A 528 26.21 -20.22 13.80
CA LEU A 528 27.53 -20.49 14.39
C LEU A 528 27.60 -21.85 15.06
N SER A 529 26.62 -22.18 15.90
CA SER A 529 26.56 -23.49 16.57
C SER A 529 26.49 -24.61 15.54
N ASN A 530 25.76 -24.40 14.44
CA ASN A 530 25.65 -25.39 13.38
C ASN A 530 26.96 -25.56 12.61
N MET A 531 27.66 -24.47 12.32
CA MET A 531 28.97 -24.51 11.66
C MET A 531 30.02 -25.22 12.53
N TYR A 532 30.06 -24.95 13.83
CA TYR A 532 30.94 -25.68 14.76
C TYR A 532 30.60 -27.17 14.83
N SER A 533 29.31 -27.52 14.86
CA SER A 533 28.89 -28.93 14.85
C SER A 533 29.29 -29.64 13.55
N LYS A 534 29.04 -29.03 12.37
CA LYS A 534 29.50 -29.56 11.07
C LYS A 534 31.03 -29.74 11.01
N ALA A 535 31.79 -28.82 11.62
CA ALA A 535 33.24 -28.92 11.72
C ALA A 535 33.74 -29.90 12.81
N ARG A 536 32.83 -30.62 13.50
CA ARG A 536 33.13 -31.52 14.64
C ARG A 536 33.88 -30.84 15.80
N ARG A 537 33.65 -29.54 15.98
CA ARG A 537 34.24 -28.69 17.04
C ARG A 537 33.25 -28.46 18.17
N TRP A 538 33.11 -29.45 19.04
CA TRP A 538 32.15 -29.42 20.15
C TRP A 538 32.47 -28.37 21.22
N ASP A 539 33.74 -28.01 21.38
CA ASP A 539 34.21 -26.89 22.19
C ASP A 539 33.51 -25.58 21.79
N GLY A 540 33.42 -25.31 20.49
CA GLY A 540 32.72 -24.15 19.93
C GLY A 540 31.21 -24.20 20.17
N VAL A 541 30.58 -25.36 20.00
CA VAL A 541 29.14 -25.55 20.28
C VAL A 541 28.81 -25.25 21.75
N VAL A 542 29.61 -25.76 22.67
CA VAL A 542 29.44 -25.52 24.11
C VAL A 542 29.62 -24.04 24.44
N LYS A 543 30.63 -23.38 23.85
CA LYS A 543 30.87 -21.94 24.01
C LYS A 543 29.66 -21.12 23.55
N ILE A 544 29.12 -21.40 22.36
CA ILE A 544 27.95 -20.70 21.82
C ILE A 544 26.71 -20.94 22.68
N ARG A 545 26.42 -22.18 23.08
CA ARG A 545 25.28 -22.48 23.96
C ARG A 545 25.40 -21.81 25.33
N LYS A 546 26.62 -21.69 25.88
CA LYS A 546 26.87 -20.93 27.11
C LYS A 546 26.55 -19.44 26.90
N LEU A 547 27.04 -18.85 25.81
CA LEU A 547 26.79 -17.45 25.47
C LEU A 547 25.31 -17.15 25.26
N MET A 548 24.56 -18.06 24.61
CA MET A 548 23.10 -17.96 24.46
C MET A 548 22.40 -17.93 25.83
N ARG A 549 22.80 -18.78 26.78
CA ARG A 549 22.23 -18.79 28.13
C ARG A 549 22.54 -17.50 28.90
N GLU A 550 23.79 -17.04 28.85
CA GLU A 550 24.24 -15.81 29.53
C GLU A 550 23.50 -14.57 29.01
N ARG A 551 23.14 -14.55 27.73
CA ARG A 551 22.41 -13.44 27.08
C ARG A 551 20.89 -13.64 27.02
N GLY A 552 20.36 -14.73 27.61
CA GLY A 552 18.92 -15.01 27.60
C GLY A 552 18.33 -15.36 26.23
N ILE A 553 19.16 -15.74 25.26
CA ILE A 553 18.75 -16.05 23.89
C ILE A 553 18.09 -17.43 23.84
N LYS A 554 16.83 -17.48 23.39
CA LYS A 554 16.06 -18.72 23.23
C LYS A 554 15.85 -19.03 21.75
N LYS A 555 16.06 -20.30 21.37
CA LYS A 555 15.74 -20.80 20.05
C LYS A 555 14.22 -21.00 19.93
N GLU A 556 13.63 -20.47 18.86
CA GLU A 556 12.24 -20.74 18.52
C GLU A 556 12.06 -22.18 18.01
N PRO A 557 11.02 -22.90 18.45
CA PRO A 557 10.70 -24.21 17.91
C PRO A 557 10.19 -24.09 16.46
N GLY A 558 10.49 -25.11 15.65
CA GLY A 558 9.94 -25.22 14.30
C GLY A 558 8.51 -25.70 14.34
N VAL A 559 7.57 -24.83 13.99
CA VAL A 559 6.14 -25.08 14.03
C VAL A 559 5.59 -25.09 12.61
N SER A 560 4.75 -26.08 12.32
CA SER A 560 4.00 -26.14 11.06
C SER A 560 2.51 -26.19 11.35
N TRP A 561 1.69 -25.52 10.54
CA TRP A 561 0.24 -25.52 10.71
C TRP A 561 -0.51 -25.66 9.39
N ILE A 562 -1.71 -26.24 9.49
CA ILE A 562 -2.63 -26.45 8.37
C ILE A 562 -4.07 -26.13 8.81
N GLN A 563 -4.84 -25.54 7.91
CA GLN A 563 -6.27 -25.33 8.11
C GLN A 563 -7.08 -26.49 7.51
N VAL A 564 -7.82 -27.21 8.36
CA VAL A 564 -8.74 -28.27 7.94
C VAL A 564 -10.14 -27.95 8.46
N GLY A 565 -11.09 -27.74 7.55
CA GLY A 565 -12.40 -27.23 7.93
C GLY A 565 -12.32 -25.78 8.41
N ASN A 566 -12.90 -25.49 9.59
CA ASN A 566 -12.84 -24.18 10.24
C ASN A 566 -11.84 -24.15 11.41
N LYS A 567 -10.91 -25.12 11.48
CA LYS A 567 -9.93 -25.22 12.56
C LYS A 567 -8.51 -25.22 12.01
N THR A 568 -7.65 -24.44 12.64
CA THR A 568 -6.20 -24.49 12.43
C THR A 568 -5.59 -25.54 13.35
N HIS A 569 -4.82 -26.45 12.78
CA HIS A 569 -4.10 -27.49 13.48
C HIS A 569 -2.61 -27.19 13.43
N VAL A 570 -1.96 -27.20 14.60
CA VAL A 570 -0.57 -26.79 14.79
C VAL A 570 0.24 -28.02 15.21
N PHE A 571 1.44 -28.17 14.66
CA PHE A 571 2.32 -29.32 14.86
C PHE A 571 3.73 -28.87 15.23
N VAL A 572 4.33 -29.58 16.19
CA VAL A 572 5.72 -29.41 16.63
C VAL A 572 6.38 -30.80 16.67
N SER A 573 7.67 -30.90 16.37
CA SER A 573 8.35 -32.19 16.13
C SER A 573 8.39 -33.16 17.33
N GLU A 574 8.01 -32.72 18.52
CA GLU A 574 7.96 -33.53 19.76
C GLU A 574 6.55 -33.54 20.38
N ASP A 575 5.56 -32.99 19.69
CA ASP A 575 4.21 -32.84 20.22
C ASP A 575 3.49 -34.20 20.31
N LYS A 576 2.93 -34.47 21.49
CA LYS A 576 2.08 -35.65 21.76
C LYS A 576 0.65 -35.26 22.13
N GLU A 577 0.35 -33.96 22.23
CA GLU A 577 -0.92 -33.45 22.74
C GLU A 577 -2.02 -33.42 21.68
N HIS A 578 -1.67 -33.50 20.40
CA HIS A 578 -2.66 -33.49 19.33
C HIS A 578 -3.59 -34.73 19.42
N PRO A 579 -4.93 -34.58 19.37
CA PRO A 579 -5.87 -35.69 19.62
C PRO A 579 -5.73 -36.90 18.66
N TRP A 580 -5.16 -36.67 17.48
CA TRP A 580 -4.95 -37.69 16.46
C TRP A 580 -3.49 -38.14 16.31
N MET A 581 -2.62 -37.81 17.27
CA MET A 581 -1.17 -38.00 17.11
C MET A 581 -0.78 -39.45 16.78
N SER A 582 -1.42 -40.45 17.40
CA SER A 582 -1.17 -41.87 17.13
C SER A 582 -1.42 -42.27 15.66
N GLN A 583 -2.47 -41.70 15.05
CA GLN A 583 -2.80 -41.97 13.64
C GLN A 583 -1.84 -41.21 12.71
N ILE A 584 -1.46 -40.00 13.09
CA ILE A 584 -0.51 -39.18 12.34
C ILE A 584 0.87 -39.82 12.32
N THR A 585 1.40 -40.25 13.47
CA THR A 585 2.71 -40.92 13.52
C THR A 585 2.73 -42.21 12.72
N LYS A 586 1.65 -43.02 12.81
CA LYS A 586 1.50 -44.20 11.96
C LYS A 586 1.52 -43.83 10.47
N LYS A 587 0.80 -42.79 10.07
CA LYS A 587 0.77 -42.36 8.66
C LYS A 587 2.11 -41.81 8.19
N VAL A 588 2.82 -41.06 9.03
CA VAL A 588 4.19 -40.63 8.75
C VAL A 588 5.09 -41.85 8.56
N ALA A 589 4.95 -42.88 9.40
CA ALA A 589 5.75 -44.08 9.28
C ALA A 589 5.54 -44.77 7.92
N GLU A 590 4.28 -44.98 7.54
CA GLU A 590 3.88 -45.52 6.22
C GLU A 590 4.46 -44.70 5.07
N LEU A 591 4.29 -43.37 5.10
CA LEU A 591 4.78 -42.49 4.04
C LEU A 591 6.30 -42.54 3.90
N ILE A 592 7.03 -42.58 5.01
CA ILE A 592 8.50 -42.67 5.00
C ILE A 592 8.95 -43.99 4.38
N ASP A 593 8.27 -45.09 4.70
CA ASP A 593 8.58 -46.40 4.13
C ASP A 593 8.28 -46.43 2.62
N GLU A 594 7.17 -45.83 2.17
CA GLU A 594 6.82 -45.67 0.76
C GLU A 594 7.86 -44.84 -0.01
N ILE A 595 8.28 -43.68 0.52
CA ILE A 595 9.24 -42.83 -0.19
C ILE A 595 10.66 -43.41 -0.19
N LYS A 596 11.03 -44.24 0.80
CA LYS A 596 12.30 -44.99 0.80
C LYS A 596 12.39 -45.94 -0.38
N LEU A 597 11.27 -46.57 -0.77
CA LEU A 597 11.22 -47.48 -1.93
C LEU A 597 11.53 -46.77 -3.25
N ILE A 598 11.28 -45.47 -3.35
CA ILE A 598 11.55 -44.65 -4.54
C ILE A 598 12.80 -43.76 -4.39
N GLY A 599 13.65 -44.05 -3.40
CA GLY A 599 15.00 -43.45 -3.29
C GLY A 599 15.16 -42.36 -2.24
N TYR A 600 14.22 -42.18 -1.30
CA TYR A 600 14.43 -41.30 -0.15
C TYR A 600 15.53 -41.83 0.77
N VAL A 601 16.55 -41.01 1.02
CA VAL A 601 17.58 -41.26 2.02
C VAL A 601 17.56 -40.12 3.02
N PRO A 602 17.27 -40.38 4.32
CA PRO A 602 17.29 -39.35 5.35
C PRO A 602 18.66 -38.66 5.43
N ASN A 603 18.67 -37.31 5.42
CA ASN A 603 19.92 -36.56 5.53
C ASN A 603 20.39 -36.48 6.99
N ILE A 604 20.91 -37.59 7.52
CA ILE A 604 21.38 -37.72 8.91
C ILE A 604 22.46 -36.67 9.25
N ALA A 605 23.26 -36.24 8.26
CA ALA A 605 24.27 -35.19 8.42
C ALA A 605 23.67 -33.81 8.74
N SER A 606 22.38 -33.59 8.47
CA SER A 606 21.66 -32.37 8.86
C SER A 606 21.26 -32.33 10.34
N VAL A 607 21.30 -33.48 11.03
CA VAL A 607 21.03 -33.57 12.47
C VAL A 607 22.33 -33.40 13.25
N LEU A 608 22.46 -32.22 13.84
CA LEU A 608 23.70 -31.77 14.48
C LEU A 608 23.83 -32.16 15.95
N HIS A 609 22.98 -33.09 16.41
CA HIS A 609 23.04 -33.68 17.75
C HIS A 609 24.05 -34.83 17.80
N ASP A 610 24.80 -34.91 18.90
CA ASP A 610 25.74 -36.00 19.17
C ASP A 610 24.98 -37.23 19.71
N VAL A 611 24.22 -37.87 18.82
CA VAL A 611 23.43 -39.08 19.08
C VAL A 611 23.69 -40.11 17.98
N GLU A 612 23.30 -41.36 18.21
CA GLU A 612 23.42 -42.43 17.22
C GLU A 612 22.60 -42.13 15.96
N ASP A 613 23.06 -42.65 14.82
CA ASP A 613 22.47 -42.33 13.51
C ASP A 613 21.01 -42.77 13.40
N GLU A 614 20.62 -43.85 14.09
CA GLU A 614 19.25 -44.33 14.23
C GLU A 614 18.35 -43.30 14.92
N GLN A 615 18.86 -42.63 15.95
CA GLN A 615 18.11 -41.60 16.68
C GLN A 615 18.05 -40.27 15.91
N LYS A 616 19.07 -39.97 15.11
CA LYS A 616 19.03 -38.85 14.15
C LYS A 616 17.96 -39.07 13.08
N GLU A 617 17.86 -40.28 12.56
CA GLU A 617 16.83 -40.64 11.58
C GLU A 617 15.43 -40.51 12.20
N GLU A 618 15.25 -40.93 13.46
CA GLU A 618 13.99 -40.76 14.18
C GLU A 618 13.58 -39.28 14.32
N TYR A 619 14.51 -38.39 14.65
CA TYR A 619 14.24 -36.95 14.70
C TYR A 619 13.79 -36.38 13.35
N LEU A 620 14.44 -36.77 12.26
CA LEU A 620 14.05 -36.34 10.90
C LEU A 620 12.66 -36.85 10.52
N ARG A 621 12.27 -38.03 11.00
CA ARG A 621 10.99 -38.65 10.66
C ARG A 621 9.81 -37.80 11.09
N TYR A 622 9.89 -37.17 12.25
CA TYR A 622 8.76 -36.47 12.89
C TYR A 622 8.87 -34.95 12.85
N HIS A 623 9.58 -34.37 11.87
CA HIS A 623 9.53 -32.94 11.63
C HIS A 623 8.10 -32.43 11.41
N SER A 624 7.80 -31.23 11.92
CA SER A 624 6.44 -30.68 11.95
C SER A 624 5.78 -30.60 10.56
N GLU A 625 6.54 -30.38 9.49
CA GLU A 625 6.04 -30.42 8.11
C GLU A 625 5.44 -31.79 7.75
N LYS A 626 6.16 -32.87 8.06
CA LYS A 626 5.75 -34.25 7.76
C LYS A 626 4.51 -34.62 8.58
N LEU A 627 4.46 -34.19 9.85
CA LEU A 627 3.28 -34.36 10.71
C LEU A 627 2.04 -33.66 10.12
N ALA A 628 2.20 -32.41 9.69
CA ALA A 628 1.11 -31.62 9.09
C ALA A 628 0.60 -32.25 7.79
N ILE A 629 1.50 -32.72 6.92
CA ILE A 629 1.13 -33.39 5.66
C ILE A 629 0.43 -34.72 5.93
N ALA A 630 0.94 -35.53 6.86
CA ALA A 630 0.29 -36.79 7.23
C ALA A 630 -1.13 -36.55 7.79
N PHE A 631 -1.31 -35.55 8.65
CA PHE A 631 -2.64 -35.16 9.12
C PHE A 631 -3.56 -34.72 7.97
N ALA A 632 -3.04 -33.92 7.02
CA ALA A 632 -3.78 -33.49 5.84
C ALA A 632 -4.27 -34.68 5.02
N LEU A 633 -3.40 -35.67 4.76
CA LEU A 633 -3.73 -36.88 4.00
C LEU A 633 -4.79 -37.75 4.69
N ILE A 634 -4.85 -37.74 6.04
CA ILE A 634 -5.88 -38.46 6.79
C ILE A 634 -7.24 -37.75 6.71
N ARG A 635 -7.25 -36.41 6.69
CA ARG A 635 -8.47 -35.62 6.91
C ARG A 635 -9.05 -34.96 5.67
N MET A 636 -8.26 -34.77 4.62
CA MET A 636 -8.68 -34.10 3.39
C MET A 636 -9.12 -35.11 2.32
N PRO A 637 -10.12 -34.77 1.49
CA PRO A 637 -10.54 -35.63 0.38
C PRO A 637 -9.38 -35.91 -0.58
N PRO A 638 -9.33 -37.09 -1.26
CA PRO A 638 -8.38 -37.38 -2.34
C PRO A 638 -8.36 -36.28 -3.42
N GLY A 639 -7.21 -36.04 -4.05
CA GLY A 639 -6.99 -34.96 -5.02
C GLY A 639 -6.92 -33.49 -4.50
N ALA A 640 -7.38 -33.15 -3.30
CA ALA A 640 -7.31 -31.76 -2.80
C ALA A 640 -5.87 -31.20 -2.66
N VAL A 641 -5.63 -29.90 -2.85
CA VAL A 641 -4.30 -29.33 -2.60
C VAL A 641 -4.03 -29.26 -1.09
N ILE A 642 -2.83 -29.65 -0.66
CA ILE A 642 -2.42 -29.55 0.75
C ILE A 642 -1.61 -28.27 0.94
N TYR A 643 -2.05 -27.40 1.84
CA TYR A 643 -1.34 -26.16 2.19
C TYR A 643 -0.74 -26.28 3.60
N VAL A 644 0.57 -26.14 3.71
CA VAL A 644 1.30 -26.18 4.98
C VAL A 644 2.05 -24.87 5.16
N MET A 645 1.93 -24.27 6.33
CA MET A 645 2.64 -23.06 6.70
C MET A 645 3.69 -23.41 7.75
N LYS A 646 4.88 -22.82 7.66
CA LYS A 646 6.00 -23.04 8.58
C LYS A 646 6.61 -21.71 9.00
N ASN A 647 6.90 -21.55 10.29
CA ASN A 647 7.49 -20.32 10.82
C ASN A 647 8.99 -20.17 10.50
N LEU A 648 9.70 -21.28 10.30
CA LEU A 648 11.13 -21.32 9.97
C LEU A 648 11.35 -21.74 8.52
N ARG A 649 12.57 -21.53 8.00
CA ARG A 649 13.01 -22.10 6.72
C ARG A 649 12.87 -23.63 6.77
N MET A 650 12.34 -24.23 5.70
CA MET A 650 12.26 -25.68 5.57
C MET A 650 13.67 -26.28 5.51
N CYS A 651 13.87 -27.51 5.98
CA CYS A 651 15.18 -28.18 5.84
C CYS A 651 15.25 -29.01 4.54
N ASP A 652 16.48 -29.23 4.06
CA ASP A 652 16.72 -30.01 2.83
C ASP A 652 16.10 -31.41 2.88
N ASP A 653 16.17 -32.07 4.03
CA ASP A 653 15.56 -33.39 4.23
C ASP A 653 14.04 -33.37 4.05
N CYS A 654 13.35 -32.39 4.64
CA CYS A 654 11.91 -32.24 4.46
C CYS A 654 11.57 -31.84 3.03
N HIS A 655 12.36 -30.97 2.40
CA HIS A 655 12.16 -30.59 1.00
C HIS A 655 12.19 -31.84 0.08
N VAL A 656 13.22 -32.69 0.23
CA VAL A 656 13.33 -33.94 -0.54
C VAL A 656 12.21 -34.92 -0.19
N ALA A 657 11.88 -35.08 1.09
CA ALA A 657 10.81 -35.98 1.52
C ALA A 657 9.46 -35.56 0.93
N VAL A 658 9.09 -34.27 1.01
CA VAL A 658 7.80 -33.77 0.51
C VAL A 658 7.68 -33.90 -1.00
N LYS A 659 8.78 -33.69 -1.74
CA LYS A 659 8.87 -33.96 -3.17
C LYS A 659 8.48 -35.41 -3.48
N LEU A 660 9.06 -36.38 -2.79
CA LEU A 660 8.74 -37.80 -2.99
C LEU A 660 7.34 -38.16 -2.49
N ILE A 661 6.87 -37.53 -1.39
CA ILE A 661 5.50 -37.67 -0.90
C ILE A 661 4.49 -37.23 -1.97
N SER A 662 4.78 -36.16 -2.72
CA SER A 662 3.92 -35.70 -3.82
C SER A 662 3.74 -36.75 -4.92
N ILE A 663 4.76 -37.59 -5.16
CA ILE A 663 4.69 -38.71 -6.11
C ILE A 663 3.81 -39.83 -5.55
N VAL A 664 4.14 -40.37 -4.37
CA VAL A 664 3.46 -41.55 -3.82
C VAL A 664 1.99 -41.28 -3.50
N THR A 665 1.66 -40.04 -3.13
CA THR A 665 0.28 -39.65 -2.84
C THR A 665 -0.48 -39.11 -4.06
N ASN A 666 0.22 -38.80 -5.15
CA ASN A 666 -0.31 -38.06 -6.30
C ASN A 666 -1.06 -36.78 -5.88
N ARG A 667 -0.38 -35.94 -5.09
CA ARG A 667 -0.94 -34.71 -4.50
C ARG A 667 -0.06 -33.51 -4.78
N LYS A 668 -0.70 -32.40 -5.09
CA LYS A 668 -0.06 -31.09 -5.01
C LYS A 668 0.05 -30.66 -3.54
N ILE A 669 1.26 -30.36 -3.09
CA ILE A 669 1.57 -29.92 -1.74
C ILE A 669 2.27 -28.57 -1.83
N VAL A 670 1.71 -27.55 -1.19
CA VAL A 670 2.28 -26.21 -1.14
C VAL A 670 2.74 -25.95 0.28
N VAL A 671 4.05 -25.73 0.46
CA VAL A 671 4.65 -25.40 1.75
C VAL A 671 5.15 -23.96 1.71
N ARG A 672 4.60 -23.08 2.54
CA ARG A 672 5.18 -21.76 2.80
C ARG A 672 6.13 -21.84 3.98
N ASP A 673 7.39 -21.54 3.74
CA ASP A 673 8.35 -21.33 4.81
C ASP A 673 8.53 -19.84 5.13
N ALA A 674 9.50 -19.51 5.99
CA ALA A 674 9.77 -18.12 6.39
C ALA A 674 10.10 -17.17 5.22
N ASN A 675 10.58 -17.70 4.08
CA ASN A 675 11.13 -16.92 2.99
C ASN A 675 10.32 -17.02 1.69
N ARG A 676 9.70 -18.17 1.42
CA ARG A 676 9.08 -18.46 0.11
C ARG A 676 8.02 -19.56 0.17
N PHE A 677 7.36 -19.77 -0.97
CA PHE A 677 6.54 -20.94 -1.23
C PHE A 677 7.31 -21.99 -2.00
N HIS A 678 7.05 -23.25 -1.65
CA HIS A 678 7.51 -24.44 -2.34
C HIS A 678 6.28 -25.19 -2.85
N CYS A 679 6.09 -25.24 -4.16
CA CYS A 679 5.00 -26.02 -4.76
C CYS A 679 5.54 -27.36 -5.23
N PHE A 680 5.20 -28.42 -4.49
CA PHE A 680 5.56 -29.80 -4.80
C PHE A 680 4.47 -30.48 -5.61
N GLU A 681 4.84 -30.98 -6.78
CA GLU A 681 3.94 -31.69 -7.69
C GLU A 681 4.71 -32.70 -8.52
N SER A 682 4.26 -33.95 -8.54
CA SER A 682 4.85 -35.04 -9.35
C SER A 682 6.37 -35.20 -9.17
N GLY A 683 6.90 -34.98 -7.96
CA GLY A 683 8.32 -35.12 -7.69
C GLY A 683 9.17 -33.92 -8.10
N LEU A 684 8.58 -32.79 -8.44
CA LEU A 684 9.28 -31.54 -8.69
C LEU A 684 8.88 -30.50 -7.64
N CYS A 685 9.73 -29.51 -7.44
CA CYS A 685 9.42 -28.32 -6.63
C CYS A 685 9.58 -27.08 -7.50
N SER A 686 8.71 -26.08 -7.34
CA SER A 686 8.78 -24.81 -8.06
C SER A 686 10.08 -24.02 -7.87
N CYS A 687 10.93 -24.39 -6.92
CA CYS A 687 12.24 -23.77 -6.72
C CYS A 687 13.38 -24.42 -7.51
N ASP A 688 13.13 -25.49 -8.28
CA ASP A 688 14.15 -26.25 -9.03
C ASP A 688 15.36 -26.70 -8.18
N ASP A 689 15.14 -26.97 -6.89
CA ASP A 689 16.19 -27.26 -5.89
C ASP A 689 17.23 -26.13 -5.70
N TYR A 690 16.90 -24.92 -6.17
CA TYR A 690 17.71 -23.72 -6.09
C TYR A 690 17.06 -22.69 -5.15
N TRP A 691 17.31 -22.80 -3.84
CA TRP A 691 16.60 -22.00 -2.82
C TRP A 691 17.41 -21.48 -1.64
#